data_AF-A0A842WWZ2-F1
#
_entry.id   AF-A0A842WWZ2-F1
#
_cell.length_a   1.000
_cell.length_b   1.000
_cell.length_c   1.000
_cell.angle_alpha   90.00
_cell.angle_beta   90.00
_cell.angle_gamma   90.00
#
_symmetry.space_group_name_H-M   'P 1'
#
loop_
_entity.id
_entity.type
_entity.pdbx_description
1 polymer ?
#
loop_
_entity_poly.entity_id
_entity_poly.type
_entity_poly.pdbx_seq_one_letter_code
_entity_poly.pdbx_strand_id
1 'polypeptide(L)'
;MFSCRKCNEPLYIRNAEIQDKILTMEVQCINGHKGIRRLAEHQAQDMASDLFTKMFYCLECGSAMTQIATEVDGEIVRSIFLCPIHGPQKREFPTPFLPSVSLLGVDVDPSRAIIESFRCPDCRQVYAVSDIEDRNGILEVHVRCPNGHKERRYLPSSIDETVLKKVLQRVAHCSRCGLPGHIVEVEERKNEARVYVSCPIHGNDRKEIPLDKVDVLRKAVDEIPEDAVVRAMLHSADCGRPLSIREIEEHKDGIKFKCICPRDGHSTTRIVPITWSDSVKERIAKSILICDECGLLTHIMDLREKRNEMEFQIVCPIHGTMDRKIIKNVFGYIEPYLHSIDRIPSVVRSLSCLKCKLPIFLRDVEDRRGLIEFDVECRNGHRDRRFFVPGLDQNILVDIYKHFYKCPECYDPLDLVYAKPEGKESRVVLLCSLHGKFVLDVPHDHAEAMQVAYEEIKADRKKPPVEVEEMESDPVIEDDVAMSDDSSDEVRVARGCEIIGGKFDYKVKIINDTGYVITNVTVSLVAYPEDCMELAGETVKTISRVEVGGFRSPQFTLYPTKDCVQGKIVATVSYIDFRDHLHTLQVEPYLIRSVCDLLKPSEKSSQEFDLILQDLTCTEQEQTLDWNAQVLFTKAEKLLPTKNFHIVDMEEKIVGGQFIGTIRGFAKGKYTGKQVAVVFMITGPEDGRHASVKVEALGEDIAMLPTTIDELAETMDSWICLRCGAPLDSLQINEMGQRKPIRCKYCAHSLTIALYLR
;
A
#
# COMPACT_ATOMS: atom_id res chain seq x y z
N MET A 1 -12.95 3.96 34.32
CA MET A 1 -14.27 4.31 34.92
C MET A 1 -15.45 4.12 33.94
N PHE A 2 -15.25 4.39 32.64
CA PHE A 2 -16.27 4.28 31.58
C PHE A 2 -16.16 3.00 30.73
N SER A 3 -16.03 1.85 31.40
CA SER A 3 -16.11 0.53 30.74
C SER A 3 -17.27 -0.25 31.33
N CYS A 4 -17.98 -0.98 30.48
CA CYS A 4 -19.12 -1.79 30.87
C CYS A 4 -18.64 -3.03 31.63
N ARG A 5 -19.09 -3.23 32.87
CA ARG A 5 -18.67 -4.39 33.68
C ARG A 5 -19.09 -5.74 33.10
N LYS A 6 -20.10 -5.76 32.23
CA LYS A 6 -20.63 -7.01 31.64
C LYS A 6 -19.90 -7.45 30.38
N CYS A 7 -19.39 -6.53 29.58
CA CYS A 7 -18.82 -6.83 28.26
C CYS A 7 -17.52 -6.07 27.96
N ASN A 8 -17.00 -5.31 28.92
CA ASN A 8 -15.80 -4.49 28.83
C ASN A 8 -15.80 -3.37 27.77
N GLU A 9 -16.85 -3.27 26.95
CA GLU A 9 -17.03 -2.19 25.98
C GLU A 9 -17.07 -0.79 26.63
N PRO A 10 -16.64 0.27 25.91
CA PRO A 10 -16.82 1.64 26.36
C PRO A 10 -18.28 1.97 26.66
N LEU A 11 -18.49 2.81 27.68
CA LEU A 11 -19.78 3.36 28.05
C LEU A 11 -19.94 4.76 27.45
N TYR A 12 -21.06 4.99 26.79
CA TYR A 12 -21.42 6.25 26.17
C TYR A 12 -22.54 6.93 26.94
N ILE A 13 -22.53 8.27 26.99
CA ILE A 13 -23.52 9.03 27.77
C ILE A 13 -24.79 9.17 26.95
N ARG A 14 -25.92 8.75 27.55
CA ARG A 14 -27.26 8.88 26.99
C ARG A 14 -27.90 10.20 27.40
N ASN A 15 -27.87 10.50 28.69
CA ASN A 15 -28.39 11.72 29.31
C ASN A 15 -27.53 12.05 30.55
N ALA A 16 -27.49 13.32 30.93
CA ALA A 16 -26.85 13.78 32.14
C ALA A 16 -27.70 14.84 32.86
N GLU A 17 -27.71 14.83 34.18
CA GLU A 17 -28.42 15.80 35.03
C GLU A 17 -27.56 16.19 36.24
N ILE A 18 -27.71 17.42 36.75
CA ILE A 18 -27.12 17.83 38.03
C ILE A 18 -28.23 17.97 39.07
N GLN A 19 -28.04 17.31 40.20
CA GLN A 19 -28.85 17.51 41.40
C GLN A 19 -27.93 17.56 42.62
N ASP A 20 -28.13 18.52 43.52
CA ASP A 20 -27.33 18.68 44.75
C ASP A 20 -25.80 18.70 44.51
N LYS A 21 -25.35 19.35 43.41
CA LYS A 21 -23.95 19.41 42.95
C LYS A 21 -23.33 18.06 42.59
N ILE A 22 -24.16 17.07 42.23
CA ILE A 22 -23.75 15.76 41.74
C ILE A 22 -24.24 15.61 40.30
N LEU A 23 -23.30 15.43 39.36
CA LEU A 23 -23.60 15.05 37.99
C LEU A 23 -23.93 13.56 37.93
N THR A 24 -25.17 13.24 37.61
CA THR A 24 -25.62 11.87 37.31
C THR A 24 -25.69 11.68 35.80
N MET A 25 -25.01 10.66 35.29
CA MET A 25 -24.98 10.29 33.87
C MET A 25 -25.62 8.93 33.67
N GLU A 26 -26.66 8.88 32.84
CA GLU A 26 -27.13 7.62 32.25
C GLU A 26 -26.17 7.20 31.16
N VAL A 27 -25.64 5.99 31.24
CA VAL A 27 -24.67 5.47 30.27
C VAL A 27 -25.11 4.13 29.68
N GLN A 28 -24.71 3.88 28.44
CA GLN A 28 -24.99 2.64 27.71
C GLN A 28 -23.77 2.24 26.87
N CYS A 29 -23.42 0.95 26.83
CA CYS A 29 -22.45 0.44 25.85
C CYS A 29 -23.14 0.01 24.55
N ILE A 30 -22.37 -0.21 23.49
CA ILE A 30 -22.90 -0.63 22.17
C ILE A 30 -23.73 -1.93 22.22
N ASN A 31 -23.47 -2.81 23.21
CA ASN A 31 -24.23 -4.04 23.42
C ASN A 31 -25.56 -3.81 24.20
N GLY A 32 -25.97 -2.56 24.41
CA GLY A 32 -27.24 -2.21 25.06
C GLY A 32 -27.23 -2.28 26.60
N HIS A 33 -26.11 -2.60 27.24
CA HIS A 33 -26.03 -2.63 28.70
C HIS A 33 -26.06 -1.22 29.27
N LYS A 34 -27.09 -0.92 30.06
CA LYS A 34 -27.30 0.38 30.70
C LYS A 34 -26.69 0.42 32.10
N GLY A 35 -26.30 1.61 32.54
CA GLY A 35 -25.83 1.88 33.88
C GLY A 35 -25.92 3.36 34.23
N ILE A 36 -25.62 3.66 35.50
CA ILE A 36 -25.57 5.03 36.01
C ILE A 36 -24.16 5.30 36.51
N ARG A 37 -23.63 6.51 36.23
CA ARG A 37 -22.37 7.02 36.77
C ARG A 37 -22.64 8.34 37.48
N ARG A 38 -21.91 8.60 38.56
CA ARG A 38 -22.07 9.82 39.37
C ARG A 38 -20.71 10.41 39.64
N LEU A 39 -20.60 11.73 39.52
CA LEU A 39 -19.41 12.51 39.83
C LEU A 39 -19.83 13.79 40.55
N ALA A 40 -18.98 14.31 41.44
CA ALA A 40 -19.20 15.64 41.98
C ALA A 40 -19.04 16.68 40.86
N GLU A 41 -19.82 17.77 40.89
CA GLU A 41 -19.86 18.79 39.84
C GLU A 41 -18.47 19.36 39.50
N HIS A 42 -17.67 19.70 40.52
CA HIS A 42 -16.31 20.21 40.31
C HIS A 42 -15.40 19.22 39.56
N GLN A 43 -15.47 17.93 39.91
CA GLN A 43 -14.70 16.89 39.19
C GLN A 43 -15.18 16.73 37.75
N ALA A 44 -16.48 16.86 37.53
CA ALA A 44 -17.06 16.79 36.19
C ALA A 44 -16.68 18.00 35.34
N GLN A 45 -16.53 19.19 35.93
CA GLN A 45 -16.02 20.38 35.25
C GLN A 45 -14.56 20.19 34.81
N ASP A 46 -13.70 19.65 35.68
CA ASP A 46 -12.29 19.37 35.37
C ASP A 46 -12.12 18.31 34.26
N MET A 47 -13.07 17.37 34.16
CA MET A 47 -13.06 16.27 33.18
C MET A 47 -14.07 16.44 32.05
N ALA A 48 -14.63 17.65 31.85
CA ALA A 48 -15.77 17.85 30.97
C ALA A 48 -15.48 17.40 29.53
N SER A 49 -14.27 17.64 29.02
CA SER A 49 -13.85 17.20 27.68
C SER A 49 -13.98 15.68 27.52
N ASP A 50 -13.36 14.92 28.41
CA ASP A 50 -13.31 13.45 28.34
C ASP A 50 -14.67 12.81 28.54
N LEU A 51 -15.48 13.36 29.46
CA LEU A 51 -16.82 12.88 29.76
C LEU A 51 -17.75 13.09 28.59
N PHE A 52 -17.88 14.33 28.14
CA PHE A 52 -18.88 14.73 27.15
C PHE A 52 -18.50 14.35 25.73
N THR A 53 -17.22 14.05 25.45
CA THR A 53 -16.81 13.42 24.17
C THR A 53 -17.58 12.13 23.94
N LYS A 54 -17.93 11.38 25.00
CA LYS A 54 -18.71 10.14 24.91
C LYS A 54 -20.18 10.34 24.51
N MET A 55 -20.68 11.59 24.44
CA MET A 55 -22.01 11.89 23.91
C MET A 55 -22.06 11.91 22.38
N PHE A 56 -20.92 12.16 21.74
CA PHE A 56 -20.78 12.23 20.28
C PHE A 56 -20.70 10.86 19.60
N TYR A 57 -21.03 9.77 20.31
CA TYR A 57 -21.01 8.41 19.76
C TYR A 57 -22.39 7.77 19.82
N CYS A 58 -22.76 7.11 18.73
CA CYS A 58 -24.04 6.42 18.61
C CYS A 58 -24.10 5.21 19.56
N LEU A 59 -25.19 5.08 20.32
CA LEU A 59 -25.36 3.97 21.27
C LEU A 59 -25.62 2.60 20.61
N GLU A 60 -25.84 2.59 19.29
CA GLU A 60 -26.19 1.39 18.52
C GLU A 60 -25.01 0.88 17.69
N CYS A 61 -24.31 1.75 16.94
CA CYS A 61 -23.15 1.34 16.13
C CYS A 61 -21.80 1.82 16.65
N GLY A 62 -21.75 2.70 17.65
CA GLY A 62 -20.50 3.32 18.11
C GLY A 62 -19.86 4.30 17.12
N SER A 63 -20.54 4.67 16.02
CA SER A 63 -20.05 5.68 15.10
C SER A 63 -20.07 7.07 15.73
N ALA A 64 -19.07 7.90 15.38
CA ALA A 64 -19.08 9.32 15.68
C ALA A 64 -20.30 10.00 15.03
N MET A 65 -20.88 10.97 15.74
CA MET A 65 -22.10 11.69 15.37
C MET A 65 -21.81 13.19 15.26
N THR A 66 -22.55 13.89 14.41
CA THR A 66 -22.48 15.35 14.28
C THR A 66 -23.55 16.02 15.12
N GLN A 67 -23.23 17.02 15.94
CA GLN A 67 -24.24 17.83 16.61
C GLN A 67 -24.91 18.78 15.61
N ILE A 68 -26.23 18.72 15.47
CA ILE A 68 -26.98 19.48 14.44
C ILE A 68 -27.94 20.52 15.00
N ALA A 69 -28.38 20.38 16.25
CA ALA A 69 -29.26 21.35 16.91
C ALA A 69 -29.05 21.33 18.42
N THR A 70 -29.22 22.49 19.04
CA THR A 70 -29.13 22.67 20.49
C THR A 70 -30.21 23.65 20.94
N GLU A 71 -31.02 23.23 21.90
CA GLU A 71 -32.07 24.02 22.55
C GLU A 71 -31.77 24.10 24.06
N VAL A 72 -31.92 25.29 24.63
CA VAL A 72 -31.70 25.53 26.07
C VAL A 72 -33.05 25.79 26.74
N ASP A 73 -33.38 24.97 27.73
CA ASP A 73 -34.64 25.02 28.50
C ASP A 73 -34.31 25.11 30.00
N GLY A 74 -34.02 26.34 30.46
CA GLY A 74 -33.59 26.60 31.84
C GLY A 74 -32.22 25.98 32.17
N GLU A 75 -32.23 25.00 33.08
CA GLU A 75 -31.03 24.29 33.54
C GLU A 75 -30.66 23.08 32.66
N ILE A 76 -31.52 22.72 31.70
CA ILE A 76 -31.35 21.56 30.83
C ILE A 76 -31.09 22.03 29.39
N VAL A 77 -30.09 21.44 28.76
CA VAL A 77 -29.79 21.58 27.33
C VAL A 77 -30.22 20.31 26.62
N ARG A 78 -31.04 20.46 25.58
CA ARG A 78 -31.42 19.39 24.66
C ARG A 78 -30.61 19.55 23.37
N SER A 79 -29.81 18.55 23.03
CA SER A 79 -29.04 18.55 21.78
C SER A 79 -29.42 17.36 20.91
N ILE A 80 -29.47 17.57 19.60
CA ILE A 80 -29.69 16.54 18.60
C ILE A 80 -28.36 16.23 17.93
N PHE A 81 -27.95 14.97 18.00
CA PHE A 81 -26.77 14.42 17.36
C PHE A 81 -27.17 13.51 16.21
N LEU A 82 -26.53 13.63 15.06
CA LEU A 82 -26.85 12.87 13.87
C LEU A 82 -25.87 11.73 13.69
N CYS A 83 -26.36 10.49 13.84
CA CYS A 83 -25.61 9.30 13.47
C CYS A 83 -25.75 9.05 11.97
N PRO A 84 -24.65 8.81 11.22
CA PRO A 84 -24.74 8.57 9.78
C PRO A 84 -25.49 7.29 9.40
N ILE A 85 -25.67 6.35 10.34
CA ILE A 85 -26.36 5.08 10.15
C ILE A 85 -27.78 5.12 10.72
N HIS A 86 -27.95 5.56 11.96
CA HIS A 86 -29.21 5.47 12.71
C HIS A 86 -30.02 6.77 12.75
N GLY A 87 -29.48 7.87 12.21
CA GLY A 87 -30.18 9.15 12.16
C GLY A 87 -30.12 9.95 13.47
N PRO A 88 -31.10 10.84 13.72
CA PRO A 88 -31.07 11.77 14.84
C PRO A 88 -31.23 11.09 16.20
N GLN A 89 -30.33 11.41 17.13
CA GLN A 89 -30.33 10.98 18.53
C GLN A 89 -30.41 12.19 19.45
N LYS A 90 -31.43 12.24 20.30
CA LYS A 90 -31.59 13.29 21.31
C LYS A 90 -30.74 12.97 22.54
N ARG A 91 -30.10 13.99 23.10
CA ARG A 91 -29.37 13.93 24.37
C ARG A 91 -29.74 15.13 25.23
N GLU A 92 -29.77 14.92 26.53
CA GLU A 92 -29.97 15.98 27.52
C GLU A 92 -28.75 16.09 28.43
N PHE A 93 -28.34 17.31 28.74
CA PHE A 93 -27.25 17.58 29.68
C PHE A 93 -27.40 18.95 30.36
N PRO A 94 -26.73 19.20 31.49
CA PRO A 94 -26.88 20.46 32.23
C PRO A 94 -26.27 21.67 31.51
N THR A 95 -26.93 22.83 31.61
CA THR A 95 -26.50 24.11 31.00
C THR A 95 -25.04 24.51 31.29
N PRO A 96 -24.46 24.30 32.49
CA PRO A 96 -23.05 24.63 32.76
C PRO A 96 -22.03 23.94 31.83
N PHE A 97 -22.39 22.81 31.20
CA PHE A 97 -21.48 22.06 30.31
C PHE A 97 -21.65 22.43 28.83
N LEU A 98 -22.59 23.31 28.47
CA LEU A 98 -22.82 23.75 27.08
C LEU A 98 -21.55 24.27 26.38
N PRO A 99 -20.71 25.11 27.01
CA PRO A 99 -19.47 25.56 26.37
C PRO A 99 -18.54 24.39 26.03
N SER A 100 -18.37 23.43 26.95
CA SER A 100 -17.52 22.26 26.75
C SER A 100 -18.04 21.36 25.63
N VAL A 101 -19.34 21.05 25.63
CA VAL A 101 -19.96 20.22 24.57
C VAL A 101 -19.83 20.91 23.20
N SER A 102 -20.01 22.23 23.14
CA SER A 102 -19.91 22.98 21.89
C SER A 102 -18.49 22.99 21.31
N LEU A 103 -17.47 23.07 22.16
CA LEU A 103 -16.06 23.00 21.75
C LEU A 103 -15.67 21.59 21.28
N LEU A 104 -16.14 20.55 21.98
CA LEU A 104 -15.85 19.15 21.63
C LEU A 104 -16.38 18.73 20.26
N GLY A 105 -17.42 19.39 19.76
CA GLY A 105 -17.93 19.14 18.41
C GLY A 105 -16.90 19.42 17.32
N VAL A 106 -15.87 20.22 17.61
CA VAL A 106 -14.74 20.49 16.70
C VAL A 106 -13.69 19.37 16.75
N ASP A 107 -13.51 18.73 17.91
CA ASP A 107 -12.48 17.71 18.13
C ASP A 107 -12.90 16.32 17.63
N VAL A 108 -14.22 16.05 17.57
CA VAL A 108 -14.75 14.80 17.03
C VAL A 108 -14.92 14.95 15.52
N ASP A 109 -14.05 14.31 14.73
CA ASP A 109 -14.19 14.27 13.26
C ASP A 109 -15.28 13.27 12.82
N PRO A 110 -16.49 13.72 12.43
CA PRO A 110 -17.54 12.83 11.98
C PRO A 110 -17.35 12.41 10.51
N SER A 111 -16.44 13.06 9.78
CA SER A 111 -16.23 12.88 8.33
C SER A 111 -15.88 11.44 7.99
N ARG A 112 -14.96 10.86 8.78
CA ARG A 112 -14.57 9.46 8.64
C ARG A 112 -15.76 8.52 8.86
N ALA A 113 -16.52 8.71 9.93
CA ALA A 113 -17.68 7.88 10.26
C ALA A 113 -18.78 7.98 9.18
N ILE A 114 -18.99 9.17 8.62
CA ILE A 114 -19.87 9.39 7.48
C ILE A 114 -19.41 8.57 6.28
N ILE A 115 -18.15 8.70 5.84
CA ILE A 115 -17.64 8.00 4.65
C ILE A 115 -17.70 6.48 4.82
N GLU A 116 -17.32 5.98 5.99
CA GLU A 116 -17.33 4.54 6.33
C GLU A 116 -18.76 3.96 6.37
N SER A 117 -19.76 4.77 6.76
CA SER A 117 -21.17 4.31 6.82
C SER A 117 -21.74 3.88 5.46
N PHE A 118 -21.14 4.33 4.35
CA PHE A 118 -21.55 3.98 2.98
C PHE A 118 -20.97 2.65 2.50
N ARG A 119 -20.61 1.75 3.41
CA ARG A 119 -20.35 0.34 3.11
C ARG A 119 -21.49 -0.51 3.66
N CYS A 120 -21.91 -1.50 2.88
CA CYS A 120 -22.93 -2.43 3.31
C CYS A 120 -22.44 -3.25 4.51
N PRO A 121 -23.18 -3.31 5.63
CA PRO A 121 -22.75 -4.10 6.78
C PRO A 121 -22.72 -5.59 6.47
N ASP A 122 -23.61 -6.07 5.59
CA ASP A 122 -23.77 -7.49 5.27
C ASP A 122 -22.71 -8.00 4.27
N CYS A 123 -22.43 -7.24 3.21
CA CYS A 123 -21.52 -7.67 2.14
C CYS A 123 -20.29 -6.78 1.92
N ARG A 124 -20.13 -5.72 2.72
CA ARG A 124 -18.99 -4.76 2.69
C ARG A 124 -18.80 -3.97 1.40
N GLN A 125 -19.62 -4.23 0.38
CA GLN A 125 -19.64 -3.47 -0.86
C GLN A 125 -20.01 -2.01 -0.63
N VAL A 126 -19.43 -1.13 -1.44
CA VAL A 126 -19.72 0.31 -1.38
C VAL A 126 -21.14 0.55 -1.90
N TYR A 127 -21.86 1.39 -1.17
CA TYR A 127 -23.20 1.80 -1.53
C TYR A 127 -23.18 2.78 -2.72
N ALA A 128 -24.04 2.54 -3.71
CA ALA A 128 -24.45 3.56 -4.66
C ALA A 128 -25.61 4.36 -4.08
N VAL A 129 -25.61 5.68 -4.29
CA VAL A 129 -26.72 6.55 -3.85
C VAL A 129 -27.84 6.42 -4.86
N SER A 130 -29.04 6.04 -4.41
CA SER A 130 -30.24 5.97 -5.25
C SER A 130 -30.94 7.32 -5.29
N ASP A 131 -31.24 7.90 -4.12
CA ASP A 131 -31.96 9.18 -3.99
C ASP A 131 -31.46 9.93 -2.74
N ILE A 132 -31.63 11.25 -2.72
CA ILE A 132 -31.33 12.12 -1.58
C ILE A 132 -32.55 13.02 -1.33
N GLU A 133 -33.06 13.00 -0.10
CA GLU A 133 -34.13 13.89 0.36
C GLU A 133 -33.60 14.83 1.44
N ASP A 134 -33.94 16.12 1.41
CA ASP A 134 -33.68 17.05 2.53
C ASP A 134 -34.92 17.17 3.42
N ARG A 135 -34.77 16.85 4.69
CA ARG A 135 -35.83 16.98 5.71
C ARG A 135 -35.31 17.77 6.90
N ASN A 136 -35.70 19.04 6.97
CA ASN A 136 -35.39 19.95 8.08
C ASN A 136 -33.87 20.07 8.34
N GLY A 137 -33.05 20.18 7.30
CA GLY A 137 -31.61 20.32 7.44
C GLY A 137 -30.86 19.00 7.62
N ILE A 138 -31.51 17.87 7.35
CA ILE A 138 -30.92 16.52 7.36
C ILE A 138 -31.13 15.90 5.99
N LEU A 139 -30.05 15.47 5.35
CA LEU A 139 -30.11 14.73 4.10
C LEU A 139 -30.31 13.24 4.41
N GLU A 140 -31.48 12.71 4.07
CA GLU A 140 -31.74 11.27 4.03
C GLU A 140 -31.25 10.72 2.68
N VAL A 141 -30.18 9.92 2.73
CA VAL A 141 -29.54 9.36 1.54
C VAL A 141 -29.94 7.90 1.41
N HIS A 142 -30.77 7.60 0.42
CA HIS A 142 -31.16 6.24 0.08
C HIS A 142 -30.03 5.56 -0.67
N VAL A 143 -29.58 4.42 -0.16
CA VAL A 143 -28.43 3.71 -0.72
C VAL A 143 -28.75 2.27 -1.07
N ARG A 144 -28.06 1.74 -2.08
CA ARG A 144 -28.18 0.35 -2.53
C ARG A 144 -26.83 -0.22 -2.91
N CYS A 145 -26.50 -1.42 -2.41
CA CYS A 145 -25.26 -2.10 -2.78
C CYS A 145 -25.49 -3.00 -4.02
N PRO A 146 -24.42 -3.45 -4.70
CA PRO A 146 -24.53 -4.34 -5.87
C PRO A 146 -25.31 -5.63 -5.60
N ASN A 147 -25.27 -6.14 -4.36
CA ASN A 147 -26.01 -7.34 -3.95
C ASN A 147 -27.50 -7.06 -3.65
N GLY A 148 -27.94 -5.81 -3.78
CA GLY A 148 -29.34 -5.43 -3.66
C GLY A 148 -29.81 -5.02 -2.26
N HIS A 149 -28.94 -5.07 -1.23
CA HIS A 149 -29.29 -4.55 0.10
C HIS A 149 -29.53 -3.04 0.02
N LYS A 150 -30.64 -2.60 0.63
CA LYS A 150 -31.08 -1.21 0.63
C LYS A 150 -31.03 -0.67 2.05
N GLU A 151 -30.47 0.51 2.20
CA GLU A 151 -30.28 1.15 3.49
C GLU A 151 -30.53 2.66 3.38
N ARG A 152 -30.61 3.33 4.52
CA ARG A 152 -30.63 4.80 4.60
C ARG A 152 -29.42 5.30 5.35
N ARG A 153 -28.83 6.40 4.87
CA ARG A 153 -27.75 7.12 5.57
C ARG A 153 -28.16 8.55 5.79
N TYR A 154 -27.58 9.18 6.79
CA TYR A 154 -27.99 10.51 7.22
C TYR A 154 -26.80 11.45 7.22
N LEU A 155 -26.94 12.62 6.62
CA LEU A 155 -25.92 13.66 6.59
C LEU A 155 -26.50 14.98 7.12
N PRO A 156 -25.71 15.80 7.83
CA PRO A 156 -26.14 17.15 8.15
C PRO A 156 -26.13 18.00 6.87
N SER A 157 -27.08 18.92 6.71
CA SER A 157 -27.08 19.82 5.54
C SER A 157 -25.93 20.83 5.55
N SER A 158 -25.34 21.06 6.73
CA SER A 158 -24.13 21.86 6.96
C SER A 158 -22.83 21.06 6.85
N ILE A 159 -22.87 19.85 6.30
CA ILE A 159 -21.68 19.01 6.09
C ILE A 159 -20.61 19.74 5.28
N ASP A 160 -19.35 19.48 5.60
CA ASP A 160 -18.22 19.97 4.83
C ASP A 160 -18.31 19.56 3.34
N GLU A 161 -18.01 20.50 2.44
CA GLU A 161 -18.15 20.31 1.00
C GLU A 161 -17.27 19.14 0.49
N THR A 162 -16.08 18.92 1.07
CA THR A 162 -15.19 17.84 0.64
C THR A 162 -15.78 16.46 0.94
N VAL A 163 -16.42 16.31 2.11
CA VAL A 163 -17.09 15.07 2.50
C VAL A 163 -18.37 14.88 1.66
N LEU A 164 -19.12 15.95 1.43
CA LEU A 164 -20.31 15.92 0.59
C LEU A 164 -19.98 15.50 -0.84
N LYS A 165 -18.92 16.04 -1.45
CA LYS A 165 -18.46 15.64 -2.79
C LYS A 165 -18.17 14.13 -2.85
N LYS A 166 -17.45 13.56 -1.88
CA LYS A 166 -17.19 12.11 -1.81
C LYS A 166 -18.47 11.28 -1.74
N VAL A 167 -19.50 11.77 -1.06
CA VAL A 167 -20.82 11.10 -1.07
C VAL A 167 -21.54 11.29 -2.39
N LEU A 168 -21.54 12.49 -2.96
CA LEU A 168 -22.22 12.81 -4.21
C LEU A 168 -21.59 12.11 -5.43
N GLN A 169 -20.29 11.79 -5.41
CA GLN A 169 -19.67 10.93 -6.42
C GLN A 169 -20.41 9.59 -6.55
N ARG A 170 -20.95 9.04 -5.45
CA ARG A 170 -21.74 7.80 -5.47
C ARG A 170 -23.12 7.96 -6.09
N VAL A 171 -23.58 9.19 -6.35
CA VAL A 171 -24.76 9.46 -7.19
C VAL A 171 -24.43 9.13 -8.65
N ALA A 172 -23.19 9.27 -9.11
CA ALA A 172 -22.81 8.84 -10.47
C ALA A 172 -22.69 7.31 -10.62
N HIS A 173 -22.79 6.53 -9.54
CA HIS A 173 -22.65 5.07 -9.61
C HIS A 173 -23.99 4.38 -9.90
N CYS A 174 -24.03 3.33 -10.70
CA CYS A 174 -25.26 2.58 -10.96
C CYS A 174 -25.86 1.96 -9.68
N SER A 175 -27.15 2.16 -9.41
CA SER A 175 -27.83 1.57 -8.25
C SER A 175 -27.91 0.03 -8.27
N ARG A 176 -27.68 -0.60 -9.43
CA ARG A 176 -27.78 -2.06 -9.61
C ARG A 176 -26.45 -2.78 -9.46
N CYS A 177 -25.38 -2.32 -10.10
CA CYS A 177 -24.05 -2.96 -10.01
C CYS A 177 -23.01 -2.16 -9.24
N GLY A 178 -23.31 -0.93 -8.81
CA GLY A 178 -22.35 -0.07 -8.11
C GLY A 178 -21.23 0.51 -8.97
N LEU A 179 -21.15 0.15 -10.26
CA LEU A 179 -20.13 0.69 -11.17
C LEU A 179 -20.32 2.19 -11.39
N PRO A 180 -19.24 2.98 -11.48
CA PRO A 180 -19.32 4.37 -11.88
C PRO A 180 -19.93 4.49 -13.30
N GLY A 181 -20.81 5.47 -13.47
CA GLY A 181 -21.46 5.81 -14.72
C GLY A 181 -21.27 7.29 -15.07
N HIS A 182 -21.89 7.72 -16.16
CA HIS A 182 -21.87 9.12 -16.61
C HIS A 182 -23.22 9.79 -16.37
N ILE A 183 -23.20 11.03 -15.88
CA ILE A 183 -24.41 11.86 -15.87
C ILE A 183 -24.73 12.26 -17.31
N VAL A 184 -25.87 11.81 -17.82
CA VAL A 184 -26.36 12.10 -19.18
C VAL A 184 -27.14 13.41 -19.19
N GLU A 185 -28.02 13.59 -18.22
CA GLU A 185 -28.96 14.70 -18.16
C GLU A 185 -29.31 15.01 -16.70
N VAL A 186 -29.55 16.30 -16.42
CA VAL A 186 -30.10 16.77 -15.14
C VAL A 186 -31.33 17.62 -15.44
N GLU A 187 -32.51 17.15 -15.06
CA GLU A 187 -33.75 17.93 -15.14
C GLU A 187 -34.01 18.64 -13.81
N GLU A 188 -33.92 19.96 -13.80
CA GLU A 188 -34.19 20.77 -12.61
C GLU A 188 -35.70 20.99 -12.42
N ARG A 189 -36.16 20.88 -11.17
CA ARG A 189 -37.54 21.15 -10.72
C ARG A 189 -37.49 22.09 -9.54
N LYS A 190 -38.66 22.52 -9.04
CA LYS A 190 -38.78 23.60 -8.06
C LYS A 190 -37.82 23.48 -6.85
N ASN A 191 -37.72 22.30 -6.24
CA ASN A 191 -36.87 22.05 -5.06
C ASN A 191 -35.96 20.81 -5.21
N GLU A 192 -36.05 20.11 -6.34
CA GLU A 192 -35.40 18.81 -6.56
C GLU A 192 -34.86 18.78 -7.99
N ALA A 193 -33.88 17.93 -8.26
CA ALA A 193 -33.37 17.66 -9.59
C ALA A 193 -33.39 16.15 -9.85
N ARG A 194 -33.78 15.78 -11.08
CA ARG A 194 -33.68 14.41 -11.58
C ARG A 194 -32.38 14.26 -12.33
N VAL A 195 -31.51 13.38 -11.85
CA VAL A 195 -30.22 13.07 -12.44
C VAL A 195 -30.33 11.72 -13.16
N TYR A 196 -30.05 11.71 -14.46
CA TYR A 196 -29.99 10.49 -15.26
C TYR A 196 -28.55 10.05 -15.42
N VAL A 197 -28.24 8.85 -14.97
CA VAL A 197 -26.89 8.27 -14.94
C VAL A 197 -26.84 7.05 -15.85
N SER A 198 -26.01 7.07 -16.88
CA SER A 198 -25.81 5.92 -17.77
C SER A 198 -24.76 4.97 -17.21
N CYS A 199 -25.19 3.74 -16.92
CA CYS A 199 -24.35 2.63 -16.52
C CYS A 199 -23.89 1.83 -17.75
N PRO A 200 -22.59 1.45 -17.84
CA PRO A 200 -22.06 0.62 -18.91
C PRO A 200 -22.82 -0.70 -19.15
N ILE A 201 -23.44 -1.25 -18.10
CA ILE A 201 -24.10 -2.55 -18.09
C ILE A 201 -25.62 -2.42 -18.21
N HIS A 202 -26.20 -1.53 -17.41
CA HIS A 202 -27.63 -1.49 -17.15
C HIS A 202 -28.34 -0.34 -17.88
N GLY A 203 -27.61 0.52 -18.60
CA GLY A 203 -28.13 1.72 -19.23
C GLY A 203 -28.49 2.79 -18.21
N ASN A 204 -29.50 3.60 -18.53
CA ASN A 204 -29.85 4.78 -17.75
C ASN A 204 -30.56 4.41 -16.43
N ASP A 205 -30.07 5.00 -15.35
CA ASP A 205 -30.59 4.95 -13.99
C ASP A 205 -31.03 6.36 -13.58
N ARG A 206 -32.21 6.49 -12.98
CA ARG A 206 -32.79 7.78 -12.60
C ARG A 206 -32.69 7.97 -11.10
N LYS A 207 -32.25 9.15 -10.68
CA LYS A 207 -32.03 9.51 -9.27
C LYS A 207 -32.60 10.88 -8.97
N GLU A 208 -33.10 11.08 -7.76
CA GLU A 208 -33.62 12.37 -7.30
C GLU A 208 -32.71 12.93 -6.20
N ILE A 209 -32.30 14.21 -6.33
CA ILE A 209 -31.49 14.92 -5.34
C ILE A 209 -32.04 16.33 -5.08
N PRO A 210 -31.72 17.00 -3.96
CA PRO A 210 -32.11 18.39 -3.72
C PRO A 210 -31.45 19.33 -4.75
N LEU A 211 -32.21 20.33 -5.21
CA LEU A 211 -31.77 21.25 -6.26
C LEU A 211 -30.48 22.01 -5.88
N ASP A 212 -30.35 22.39 -4.62
CA ASP A 212 -29.19 23.14 -4.10
C ASP A 212 -27.90 22.31 -4.04
N LYS A 213 -27.97 20.98 -4.29
CA LYS A 213 -26.79 20.10 -4.32
C LYS A 213 -26.31 19.78 -5.74
N VAL A 214 -27.03 20.22 -6.78
CA VAL A 214 -26.68 19.93 -8.19
C VAL A 214 -25.30 20.48 -8.56
N ASP A 215 -24.98 21.71 -8.16
CA ASP A 215 -23.69 22.33 -8.48
C ASP A 215 -22.52 21.60 -7.81
N VAL A 216 -22.71 21.15 -6.56
CA VAL A 216 -21.71 20.36 -5.84
C VAL A 216 -21.55 18.99 -6.48
N LEU A 217 -22.65 18.37 -6.92
CA LEU A 217 -22.62 17.09 -7.66
C LEU A 217 -21.81 17.22 -8.94
N ARG A 218 -22.01 18.27 -9.74
CA ARG A 218 -21.24 18.49 -10.98
C ARG A 218 -19.75 18.56 -10.70
N LYS A 219 -19.34 19.40 -9.74
CA LYS A 219 -17.94 19.47 -9.27
C LYS A 219 -17.40 18.12 -8.77
N ALA A 220 -18.22 17.38 -8.02
CA ALA A 220 -17.83 16.09 -7.46
C ALA A 220 -17.58 15.05 -8.56
N VAL A 221 -18.38 15.07 -9.63
CA VAL A 221 -18.24 14.18 -10.78
C VAL A 221 -17.07 14.57 -11.66
N ASP A 222 -16.79 15.87 -11.82
CA ASP A 222 -15.62 16.36 -12.56
C ASP A 222 -14.29 15.97 -11.88
N GLU A 223 -14.30 15.72 -10.56
CA GLU A 223 -13.17 15.18 -9.80
C GLU A 223 -12.97 13.67 -9.99
N ILE A 224 -13.93 12.95 -10.59
CA ILE A 224 -13.77 11.52 -10.89
C ILE A 224 -12.81 11.41 -12.08
N PRO A 225 -11.70 10.66 -11.96
CA PRO A 225 -10.78 10.46 -13.08
C PRO A 225 -11.52 9.92 -14.31
N GLU A 226 -11.28 10.49 -15.49
CA GLU A 226 -11.95 10.08 -16.73
C GLU A 226 -11.80 8.57 -17.01
N ASP A 227 -10.67 7.99 -16.61
CA ASP A 227 -10.38 6.58 -16.78
C ASP A 227 -11.00 5.67 -15.72
N ALA A 228 -11.60 6.21 -14.66
CA ALA A 228 -12.20 5.42 -13.58
C ALA A 228 -13.39 4.60 -14.08
N VAL A 229 -14.22 5.18 -14.95
CA VAL A 229 -15.36 4.49 -15.58
C VAL A 229 -14.87 3.34 -16.45
N VAL A 230 -13.89 3.60 -17.32
CA VAL A 230 -13.30 2.59 -18.21
C VAL A 230 -12.61 1.50 -17.40
N ARG A 231 -11.86 1.86 -16.37
CA ARG A 231 -11.19 0.93 -15.46
C ARG A 231 -12.20 0.00 -14.81
N ALA A 232 -13.25 0.53 -14.19
CA ALA A 232 -14.27 -0.28 -13.53
C ALA A 232 -15.07 -1.14 -14.53
N MET A 233 -15.35 -0.61 -15.72
CA MET A 233 -16.05 -1.34 -16.80
C MET A 233 -15.26 -2.56 -17.28
N LEU A 234 -13.93 -2.43 -17.35
CA LEU A 234 -13.02 -3.46 -17.86
C LEU A 234 -12.62 -4.50 -16.82
N HIS A 235 -13.31 -4.57 -15.67
CA HIS A 235 -13.14 -5.64 -14.69
C HIS A 235 -14.46 -6.41 -14.51
N SER A 236 -14.34 -7.72 -14.29
CA SER A 236 -15.50 -8.55 -13.96
C SER A 236 -16.03 -8.20 -12.58
N ALA A 237 -17.34 -7.94 -12.47
CA ALA A 237 -17.98 -7.68 -11.19
C ALA A 237 -17.99 -8.91 -10.28
N ASP A 238 -17.98 -10.11 -10.86
CA ASP A 238 -18.09 -11.37 -10.12
C ASP A 238 -16.73 -11.84 -9.57
N CYS A 239 -15.66 -11.63 -10.34
CA CYS A 239 -14.35 -12.21 -10.00
C CYS A 239 -13.19 -11.21 -9.97
N GLY A 240 -13.45 -9.92 -10.18
CA GLY A 240 -12.45 -8.84 -10.13
C GLY A 240 -11.38 -8.87 -11.21
N ARG A 241 -11.38 -9.84 -12.13
CA ARG A 241 -10.34 -9.96 -13.15
C ARG A 241 -10.55 -8.98 -14.31
N PRO A 242 -9.46 -8.49 -14.93
CA PRO A 242 -9.54 -7.74 -16.17
C PRO A 242 -10.27 -8.52 -17.26
N LEU A 243 -11.17 -7.83 -17.95
CA LEU A 243 -11.90 -8.36 -19.08
C LEU A 243 -11.07 -8.19 -20.36
N SER A 244 -11.16 -9.19 -21.24
CA SER A 244 -10.64 -9.10 -22.59
C SER A 244 -11.67 -8.45 -23.51
N ILE A 245 -11.25 -7.46 -24.31
CA ILE A 245 -12.09 -6.85 -25.33
C ILE A 245 -11.92 -7.64 -26.63
N ARG A 246 -13.01 -8.23 -27.14
CA ARG A 246 -13.03 -8.97 -28.41
C ARG A 246 -13.43 -8.09 -29.58
N GLU A 247 -14.40 -7.21 -29.37
CA GLU A 247 -14.93 -6.34 -30.42
C GLU A 247 -15.28 -4.94 -29.88
N ILE A 248 -15.01 -3.91 -30.69
CA ILE A 248 -15.39 -2.52 -30.45
C ILE A 248 -16.24 -2.03 -31.63
N GLU A 249 -17.45 -1.56 -31.35
CA GLU A 249 -18.44 -1.06 -32.32
C GLU A 249 -18.91 0.37 -31.96
N GLU A 250 -19.36 1.14 -32.94
CA GLU A 250 -20.07 2.41 -32.70
C GLU A 250 -21.50 2.13 -32.21
N HIS A 251 -21.99 2.92 -31.26
CA HIS A 251 -23.35 2.87 -30.76
C HIS A 251 -23.91 4.30 -30.61
N LYS A 252 -25.24 4.45 -30.69
CA LYS A 252 -25.90 5.76 -30.57
C LYS A 252 -25.60 6.51 -29.26
N ASP A 253 -25.32 5.75 -28.19
CA ASP A 253 -25.08 6.25 -26.84
C ASP A 253 -23.58 6.25 -26.45
N GLY A 254 -22.66 5.94 -27.38
CA GLY A 254 -21.23 5.88 -27.13
C GLY A 254 -20.52 4.74 -27.88
N ILE A 255 -19.49 4.16 -27.27
CA ILE A 255 -18.73 3.04 -27.83
C ILE A 255 -19.19 1.75 -27.16
N LYS A 256 -19.43 0.72 -27.97
CA LYS A 256 -19.86 -0.60 -27.51
C LYS A 256 -18.69 -1.57 -27.49
N PHE A 257 -18.41 -2.15 -26.33
CA PHE A 257 -17.37 -3.15 -26.11
C PHE A 257 -18.02 -4.51 -25.89
N LYS A 258 -17.60 -5.51 -26.66
CA LYS A 258 -17.91 -6.92 -26.38
C LYS A 258 -16.74 -7.52 -25.63
N CYS A 259 -16.95 -7.76 -24.36
CA CYS A 259 -15.93 -8.24 -23.43
C CYS A 259 -16.16 -9.72 -23.09
N ILE A 260 -15.09 -10.41 -22.70
CA ILE A 260 -15.13 -11.75 -22.13
C ILE A 260 -14.30 -11.80 -20.85
N CYS A 261 -14.80 -12.49 -19.83
CA CYS A 261 -14.06 -12.72 -18.60
C CYS A 261 -13.20 -13.98 -18.76
N PRO A 262 -11.86 -13.89 -18.61
CA PRO A 262 -10.99 -15.06 -18.78
C PRO A 262 -11.24 -16.19 -17.77
N ARG A 263 -11.79 -15.88 -16.59
CA ARG A 263 -11.99 -16.89 -15.54
C ARG A 263 -13.13 -17.87 -15.84
N ASP A 264 -14.24 -17.35 -16.35
CA ASP A 264 -15.50 -18.10 -16.49
C ASP A 264 -16.01 -18.14 -17.95
N GLY A 265 -15.38 -17.43 -18.88
CA GLY A 265 -15.78 -17.35 -20.28
C GLY A 265 -17.06 -16.55 -20.52
N HIS A 266 -17.64 -15.91 -19.50
CA HIS A 266 -18.87 -15.16 -19.63
C HIS A 266 -18.63 -13.91 -20.49
N SER A 267 -19.42 -13.77 -21.57
CA SER A 267 -19.37 -12.60 -22.43
C SER A 267 -20.34 -11.52 -21.95
N THR A 268 -19.87 -10.28 -21.90
CA THR A 268 -20.69 -9.12 -21.55
C THR A 268 -20.56 -8.04 -22.62
N THR A 269 -21.65 -7.32 -22.86
CA THR A 269 -21.62 -6.12 -23.69
C THR A 269 -21.66 -4.90 -22.78
N ARG A 270 -20.81 -3.91 -23.06
CA ARG A 270 -20.73 -2.65 -22.33
C ARG A 270 -20.88 -1.49 -23.31
N ILE A 271 -21.64 -0.46 -22.97
CA ILE A 271 -21.80 0.74 -23.81
C ILE A 271 -21.45 1.96 -22.97
N VAL A 272 -20.42 2.72 -23.38
CA VAL A 272 -19.93 3.86 -22.59
C VAL A 272 -19.64 5.06 -23.50
N PRO A 273 -20.10 6.26 -23.14
CA PRO A 273 -19.60 7.49 -23.76
C PRO A 273 -18.15 7.71 -23.31
N ILE A 274 -17.21 7.78 -24.25
CA ILE A 274 -15.78 7.84 -23.94
C ILE A 274 -15.18 9.15 -24.44
N THR A 275 -14.46 9.81 -23.52
CA THR A 275 -13.44 10.81 -23.85
C THR A 275 -12.11 10.10 -24.02
N TRP A 276 -11.45 10.28 -25.16
CA TRP A 276 -10.19 9.60 -25.51
C TRP A 276 -8.98 10.30 -24.90
N SER A 277 -8.84 10.28 -23.57
CA SER A 277 -7.60 10.65 -22.89
C SER A 277 -6.56 9.53 -22.97
N ASP A 278 -5.29 9.85 -22.69
CA ASP A 278 -4.18 8.92 -22.86
C ASP A 278 -4.28 7.70 -21.94
N SER A 279 -4.75 7.90 -20.70
CA SER A 279 -5.02 6.82 -19.74
C SER A 279 -6.13 5.88 -20.22
N VAL A 280 -7.17 6.42 -20.88
CA VAL A 280 -8.25 5.62 -21.47
C VAL A 280 -7.73 4.81 -22.65
N LYS A 281 -6.94 5.42 -23.55
CA LYS A 281 -6.33 4.74 -24.70
C LYS A 281 -5.45 3.57 -24.25
N GLU A 282 -4.59 3.80 -23.25
CA GLU A 282 -3.69 2.77 -22.71
C GLU A 282 -4.47 1.60 -22.09
N ARG A 283 -5.52 1.87 -21.30
CA ARG A 283 -6.35 0.81 -20.70
C ARG A 283 -7.08 -0.03 -21.74
N ILE A 284 -7.66 0.63 -22.74
CA ILE A 284 -8.36 -0.06 -23.83
C ILE A 284 -7.35 -0.89 -24.64
N ALA A 285 -6.19 -0.33 -24.97
CA ALA A 285 -5.10 -1.04 -25.64
C ALA A 285 -4.69 -2.30 -24.86
N LYS A 286 -4.48 -2.17 -23.55
CA LYS A 286 -4.14 -3.30 -22.67
C LYS A 286 -5.23 -4.37 -22.69
N SER A 287 -6.49 -4.00 -22.49
CA SER A 287 -7.61 -4.95 -22.44
C SER A 287 -7.89 -5.66 -23.77
N ILE A 288 -7.60 -5.04 -24.91
CA ILE A 288 -7.67 -5.69 -26.22
C ILE A 288 -6.62 -6.81 -26.36
N LEU A 289 -5.44 -6.60 -25.77
CA LEU A 289 -4.33 -7.56 -25.78
C LEU A 289 -4.45 -8.64 -24.70
N ILE A 290 -5.53 -8.68 -23.93
CA ILE A 290 -5.74 -9.73 -22.94
C ILE A 290 -6.26 -10.99 -23.65
N CYS A 291 -5.71 -12.14 -23.29
CA CYS A 291 -6.19 -13.45 -23.73
C CYS A 291 -7.58 -13.76 -23.15
N ASP A 292 -8.48 -14.27 -24.00
CA ASP A 292 -9.87 -14.61 -23.66
C ASP A 292 -10.00 -15.73 -22.61
N GLU A 293 -8.92 -16.47 -22.34
CA GLU A 293 -8.92 -17.67 -21.49
C GLU A 293 -7.99 -17.58 -20.27
N CYS A 294 -6.73 -17.18 -20.40
CA CYS A 294 -5.81 -17.06 -19.25
C CYS A 294 -5.64 -15.64 -18.71
N GLY A 295 -6.12 -14.62 -19.42
CA GLY A 295 -5.93 -13.22 -19.02
C GLY A 295 -4.49 -12.69 -19.18
N LEU A 296 -3.60 -13.45 -19.82
CA LEU A 296 -2.24 -12.99 -20.13
C LEU A 296 -2.25 -11.97 -21.27
N LEU A 297 -1.29 -11.04 -21.25
CA LEU A 297 -1.05 -10.14 -22.37
C LEU A 297 -0.47 -10.89 -23.58
N THR A 298 -0.83 -10.43 -24.76
CA THR A 298 -0.60 -11.11 -26.04
C THR A 298 0.06 -10.19 -27.07
N HIS A 299 0.50 -10.79 -28.18
CA HIS A 299 1.11 -10.08 -29.30
C HIS A 299 0.12 -9.96 -30.46
N ILE A 300 0.19 -8.87 -31.23
CA ILE A 300 -0.65 -8.67 -32.41
C ILE A 300 -0.05 -9.41 -33.61
N MET A 301 -0.91 -10.00 -34.43
CA MET A 301 -0.59 -10.66 -35.69
C MET A 301 -1.67 -10.34 -36.73
N ASP A 302 -1.33 -10.45 -38.02
CA ASP A 302 -2.31 -10.44 -39.11
C ASP A 302 -3.24 -9.21 -39.15
N LEU A 303 -2.68 -8.01 -38.95
CA LEU A 303 -3.44 -6.77 -39.03
C LEU A 303 -3.97 -6.54 -40.47
N ARG A 304 -5.30 -6.51 -40.61
CA ARG A 304 -6.02 -6.33 -41.88
C ARG A 304 -6.98 -5.16 -41.77
N GLU A 305 -6.78 -4.19 -42.64
CA GLU A 305 -7.66 -3.04 -42.77
C GLU A 305 -8.85 -3.36 -43.70
N LYS A 306 -10.06 -3.11 -43.21
CA LYS A 306 -11.30 -3.06 -44.00
C LYS A 306 -11.83 -1.63 -44.01
N ARG A 307 -12.89 -1.39 -44.80
CA ARG A 307 -13.42 -0.04 -45.08
C ARG A 307 -13.62 0.83 -43.83
N ASN A 308 -14.21 0.29 -42.76
CA ASN A 308 -14.52 1.02 -41.51
C ASN A 308 -14.01 0.30 -40.25
N GLU A 309 -13.31 -0.82 -40.39
CA GLU A 309 -12.93 -1.71 -39.29
C GLU A 309 -11.53 -2.27 -39.51
N MET A 310 -10.84 -2.54 -38.42
CA MET A 310 -9.56 -3.22 -38.33
C MET A 310 -9.81 -4.60 -37.73
N GLU A 311 -9.37 -5.63 -38.44
CA GLU A 311 -9.37 -7.01 -37.95
C GLU A 311 -7.92 -7.45 -37.75
N PHE A 312 -7.65 -8.09 -36.63
CA PHE A 312 -6.33 -8.66 -36.35
C PHE A 312 -6.47 -9.85 -35.43
N GLN A 313 -5.40 -10.63 -35.33
CA GLN A 313 -5.30 -11.70 -34.38
C GLN A 313 -4.38 -11.28 -33.25
N ILE A 314 -4.66 -11.79 -32.06
CA ILE A 314 -3.70 -11.77 -30.97
C ILE A 314 -3.17 -13.18 -30.73
N VAL A 315 -1.93 -13.31 -30.29
CA VAL A 315 -1.29 -14.59 -30.00
C VAL A 315 -1.01 -14.69 -28.51
N CYS A 316 -1.76 -15.55 -27.84
CA CYS A 316 -1.53 -15.94 -26.47
C CYS A 316 -0.45 -17.04 -26.41
N PRO A 317 0.58 -16.89 -25.54
CA PRO A 317 1.58 -17.92 -25.33
C PRO A 317 1.03 -19.29 -24.96
N ILE A 318 -0.18 -19.38 -24.40
CA ILE A 318 -0.79 -20.64 -23.96
C ILE A 318 -1.85 -21.14 -24.94
N HIS A 319 -2.75 -20.25 -25.37
CA HIS A 319 -3.98 -20.63 -26.09
C HIS A 319 -3.92 -20.38 -27.61
N GLY A 320 -2.81 -19.80 -28.10
CA GLY A 320 -2.63 -19.52 -29.53
C GLY A 320 -3.39 -18.28 -29.99
N THR A 321 -3.92 -18.32 -31.22
CA THR A 321 -4.51 -17.16 -31.91
C THR A 321 -5.95 -16.88 -31.51
N MET A 322 -6.30 -15.61 -31.32
CA MET A 322 -7.67 -15.15 -31.07
C MET A 322 -7.98 -13.92 -31.91
N ASP A 323 -9.17 -13.86 -32.50
CA ASP A 323 -9.55 -12.74 -33.37
C ASP A 323 -10.00 -11.52 -32.56
N ARG A 324 -9.67 -10.34 -33.09
CA ARG A 324 -10.07 -9.02 -32.59
C ARG A 324 -10.64 -8.19 -33.74
N LYS A 325 -11.63 -7.37 -33.40
CA LYS A 325 -12.29 -6.50 -34.38
C LYS A 325 -12.60 -5.14 -33.78
N ILE A 326 -12.09 -4.07 -34.40
CA ILE A 326 -12.14 -2.71 -33.85
C ILE A 326 -12.48 -1.72 -34.95
N ILE A 327 -13.33 -0.73 -34.66
CA ILE A 327 -13.56 0.37 -35.60
C ILE A 327 -12.27 1.17 -35.88
N LYS A 328 -12.08 1.56 -37.15
CA LYS A 328 -10.80 2.10 -37.63
C LYS A 328 -10.34 3.37 -36.89
N ASN A 329 -11.27 4.27 -36.58
CA ASN A 329 -11.00 5.48 -35.79
C ASN A 329 -10.44 5.16 -34.40
N VAL A 330 -11.04 4.18 -33.71
CA VAL A 330 -10.58 3.75 -32.38
C VAL A 330 -9.22 3.09 -32.44
N PHE A 331 -8.98 2.23 -33.43
CA PHE A 331 -7.67 1.61 -33.61
C PHE A 331 -6.56 2.66 -33.72
N GLY A 332 -6.79 3.72 -34.51
CA GLY A 332 -5.82 4.82 -34.65
C GLY A 332 -5.52 5.57 -33.34
N TYR A 333 -6.44 5.57 -32.35
CA TYR A 333 -6.18 6.16 -31.04
C TYR A 333 -5.29 5.28 -30.16
N ILE A 334 -5.44 3.95 -30.25
CA ILE A 334 -4.78 3.01 -29.34
C ILE A 334 -3.49 2.41 -29.92
N GLU A 335 -3.29 2.46 -31.23
CA GLU A 335 -2.14 1.90 -31.94
C GLU A 335 -0.79 2.29 -31.32
N PRO A 336 -0.52 3.55 -30.94
CA PRO A 336 0.75 3.91 -30.31
C PRO A 336 1.02 3.17 -29.00
N TYR A 337 -0.03 2.88 -28.23
CA TYR A 337 0.05 2.22 -26.93
C TYR A 337 0.15 0.70 -27.07
N LEU A 338 -0.36 0.12 -28.15
CA LEU A 338 -0.24 -1.31 -28.40
C LEU A 338 1.24 -1.73 -28.46
N HIS A 339 2.12 -0.88 -28.99
CA HIS A 339 3.55 -1.20 -29.06
C HIS A 339 4.31 -0.97 -27.75
N SER A 340 3.87 -0.03 -26.90
CA SER A 340 4.56 0.32 -25.64
C SER A 340 4.26 -0.63 -24.47
N ILE A 341 3.28 -1.51 -24.60
CA ILE A 341 2.90 -2.44 -23.52
C ILE A 341 3.97 -3.51 -23.32
N ASP A 342 4.50 -3.58 -22.09
CA ASP A 342 5.39 -4.66 -21.67
C ASP A 342 4.62 -5.99 -21.55
N ARG A 343 5.14 -7.00 -22.24
CA ARG A 343 4.56 -8.35 -22.33
C ARG A 343 5.42 -9.39 -21.61
N ILE A 344 6.64 -9.04 -21.19
CA ILE A 344 7.59 -9.96 -20.57
C ILE A 344 6.97 -10.65 -19.34
N PRO A 345 6.28 -9.96 -18.41
CA PRO A 345 5.68 -10.63 -17.25
C PRO A 345 4.62 -11.68 -17.62
N SER A 346 3.93 -11.50 -18.75
CA SER A 346 2.95 -12.47 -19.25
C SER A 346 3.62 -13.65 -19.95
N VAL A 347 4.67 -13.38 -20.72
CA VAL A 347 5.51 -14.39 -21.35
C VAL A 347 6.14 -15.29 -20.28
N VAL A 348 6.82 -14.72 -19.27
CA VAL A 348 7.45 -15.47 -18.18
C VAL A 348 6.43 -16.31 -17.40
N ARG A 349 5.25 -15.76 -17.09
CA ARG A 349 4.17 -16.52 -16.43
C ARG A 349 3.72 -17.73 -17.26
N SER A 350 3.77 -17.62 -18.58
CA SER A 350 3.45 -18.73 -19.48
C SER A 350 4.50 -19.85 -19.46
N LEU A 351 5.73 -19.57 -19.02
CA LEU A 351 6.84 -20.54 -18.94
C LEU A 351 6.74 -21.48 -17.71
N SER A 352 5.51 -21.85 -17.35
CA SER A 352 5.21 -22.81 -16.29
C SER A 352 4.21 -23.85 -16.78
N CYS A 353 4.28 -25.07 -16.23
CA CYS A 353 3.36 -26.14 -16.58
C CYS A 353 1.95 -25.81 -16.07
N LEU A 354 0.95 -25.82 -16.95
CA LEU A 354 -0.42 -25.46 -16.55
C LEU A 354 -1.01 -26.40 -15.50
N LYS A 355 -0.62 -27.67 -15.55
CA LYS A 355 -1.14 -28.76 -14.70
C LYS A 355 -0.49 -28.81 -13.32
N CYS A 356 0.84 -28.72 -13.24
CA CYS A 356 1.58 -28.89 -11.98
C CYS A 356 2.41 -27.67 -11.54
N LYS A 357 2.35 -26.55 -12.28
CA LYS A 357 3.05 -25.28 -12.02
C LYS A 357 4.57 -25.35 -11.96
N LEU A 358 5.16 -26.52 -12.23
CA LEU A 358 6.60 -26.69 -12.32
C LEU A 358 7.17 -25.99 -13.57
N PRO A 359 8.46 -25.60 -13.54
CA PRO A 359 9.14 -25.08 -14.71
C PRO A 359 9.07 -26.09 -15.86
N ILE A 360 8.88 -25.56 -17.06
CA ILE A 360 8.91 -26.32 -18.30
C ILE A 360 10.28 -26.15 -18.97
N PHE A 361 10.67 -27.15 -19.75
CA PHE A 361 11.87 -27.12 -20.57
C PHE A 361 11.49 -27.26 -22.04
N LEU A 362 12.34 -26.69 -22.88
CA LEU A 362 12.18 -26.68 -24.32
C LEU A 362 12.60 -28.01 -24.92
N ARG A 363 11.78 -28.54 -25.82
CA ARG A 363 12.08 -29.75 -26.58
C ARG A 363 12.36 -29.47 -28.04
N ASP A 364 11.56 -28.58 -28.62
CA ASP A 364 11.58 -28.27 -30.04
C ASP A 364 11.01 -26.88 -30.29
N VAL A 365 11.39 -26.28 -31.41
CA VAL A 365 10.87 -24.98 -31.88
C VAL A 365 10.54 -25.10 -33.36
N GLU A 366 9.25 -25.12 -33.68
CA GLU A 366 8.77 -25.22 -35.06
C GLU A 366 8.15 -23.89 -35.51
N ASP A 367 8.46 -23.43 -36.73
CA ASP A 367 7.63 -22.43 -37.41
C ASP A 367 6.47 -23.14 -38.10
N ARG A 368 5.25 -22.90 -37.59
CA ARG A 368 4.04 -23.54 -38.07
C ARG A 368 2.91 -22.53 -38.22
N ARG A 369 2.39 -22.41 -39.45
CA ARG A 369 1.25 -21.56 -39.79
C ARG A 369 1.47 -20.07 -39.46
N GLY A 370 2.71 -19.59 -39.57
CA GLY A 370 3.05 -18.20 -39.25
C GLY A 370 3.12 -17.93 -37.74
N LEU A 371 3.31 -18.97 -36.93
CA LEU A 371 3.57 -18.89 -35.49
C LEU A 371 4.84 -19.67 -35.18
N ILE A 372 5.57 -19.24 -34.17
CA ILE A 372 6.64 -20.04 -33.57
C ILE A 372 6.03 -20.87 -32.44
N GLU A 373 5.99 -22.19 -32.63
CA GLU A 373 5.51 -23.17 -31.65
C GLU A 373 6.70 -23.74 -30.86
N PHE A 374 6.70 -23.54 -29.55
CA PHE A 374 7.66 -24.16 -28.63
C PHE A 374 7.00 -25.44 -28.08
N ASP A 375 7.53 -26.61 -28.43
CA ASP A 375 7.15 -27.86 -27.77
C ASP A 375 7.84 -27.92 -26.41
N VAL A 376 7.04 -27.99 -25.35
CA VAL A 376 7.53 -27.87 -23.99
C VAL A 376 7.06 -29.03 -23.13
N GLU A 377 7.90 -29.45 -22.20
CA GLU A 377 7.59 -30.54 -21.29
C GLU A 377 8.02 -30.15 -19.87
N CYS A 378 7.32 -30.65 -18.86
CA CYS A 378 7.77 -30.55 -17.48
C CYS A 378 8.32 -31.89 -16.99
N ARG A 379 9.05 -31.90 -15.87
CA ARG A 379 9.65 -33.15 -15.32
C ARG A 379 8.66 -34.28 -15.05
N ASN A 380 7.37 -33.96 -14.88
CA ASN A 380 6.32 -34.96 -14.68
C ASN A 380 5.81 -35.56 -16.02
N GLY A 381 6.44 -35.23 -17.15
CA GLY A 381 6.05 -35.69 -18.50
C GLY A 381 4.82 -34.99 -19.06
N HIS A 382 4.35 -33.89 -18.47
CA HIS A 382 3.27 -33.11 -19.06
C HIS A 382 3.81 -32.30 -20.24
N ARG A 383 3.38 -32.68 -21.44
CA ARG A 383 3.68 -31.95 -22.68
C ARG A 383 2.61 -30.93 -22.98
N ASP A 384 3.05 -29.83 -23.55
CA ASP A 384 2.22 -28.71 -23.93
C ASP A 384 2.92 -27.88 -25.00
N ARG A 385 2.24 -26.87 -25.56
CA ARG A 385 2.85 -25.96 -26.54
C ARG A 385 2.83 -24.53 -26.04
N ARG A 386 3.82 -23.74 -26.45
CA ARG A 386 3.76 -22.28 -26.34
C ARG A 386 3.80 -21.62 -27.70
N PHE A 387 3.04 -20.55 -27.88
CA PHE A 387 2.85 -19.89 -29.17
C PHE A 387 3.37 -18.47 -29.15
N PHE A 388 4.22 -18.12 -30.12
CA PHE A 388 4.77 -16.77 -30.26
C PHE A 388 4.61 -16.27 -31.70
N VAL A 389 4.59 -14.95 -31.87
CA VAL A 389 4.62 -14.34 -33.21
C VAL A 389 6.02 -14.46 -33.81
N PRO A 390 6.15 -14.64 -35.13
CA PRO A 390 7.44 -14.55 -35.81
C PRO A 390 8.05 -13.15 -35.65
N GLY A 391 9.38 -13.07 -35.57
CA GLY A 391 10.08 -11.78 -35.40
C GLY A 391 9.82 -11.12 -34.05
N LEU A 392 9.65 -11.92 -33.00
CA LEU A 392 9.58 -11.44 -31.62
C LEU A 392 10.84 -10.63 -31.28
N ASP A 393 10.69 -9.59 -30.45
CA ASP A 393 11.84 -8.76 -30.04
C ASP A 393 12.96 -9.63 -29.42
N GLN A 394 14.20 -9.34 -29.82
CA GLN A 394 15.34 -10.16 -29.46
C GLN A 394 15.55 -10.21 -27.94
N ASN A 395 15.24 -9.14 -27.21
CA ASN A 395 15.37 -9.13 -25.74
C ASN A 395 14.34 -10.05 -25.10
N ILE A 396 13.10 -10.07 -25.63
CA ILE A 396 12.06 -11.00 -25.15
C ILE A 396 12.48 -12.44 -25.41
N LEU A 397 13.04 -12.75 -26.58
CA LEU A 397 13.56 -14.09 -26.88
C LEU A 397 14.71 -14.48 -25.93
N VAL A 398 15.66 -13.57 -25.69
CA VAL A 398 16.75 -13.78 -24.74
C VAL A 398 16.21 -14.14 -23.36
N ASP A 399 15.23 -13.39 -22.85
CA ASP A 399 14.63 -13.65 -21.54
C ASP A 399 13.86 -14.97 -21.48
N ILE A 400 13.14 -15.34 -22.55
CA ILE A 400 12.52 -16.67 -22.67
C ILE A 400 13.61 -17.76 -22.56
N TYR A 401 14.70 -17.62 -23.31
CA TYR A 401 15.75 -18.64 -23.33
C TYR A 401 16.52 -18.74 -22.02
N LYS A 402 16.71 -17.64 -21.28
CA LYS A 402 17.28 -17.70 -19.92
C LYS A 402 16.54 -18.68 -19.00
N HIS A 403 15.21 -18.76 -19.14
CA HIS A 403 14.40 -19.71 -18.37
C HIS A 403 14.61 -21.17 -18.80
N PHE A 404 14.96 -21.40 -20.08
CA PHE A 404 15.22 -22.73 -20.64
C PHE A 404 16.67 -23.22 -20.49
N TYR A 405 17.60 -22.39 -20.03
CA TYR A 405 18.99 -22.78 -19.71
C TYR A 405 19.12 -23.61 -18.41
N LYS A 406 18.20 -24.55 -18.18
CA LYS A 406 18.18 -25.46 -17.02
C LYS A 406 17.96 -26.89 -17.48
N CYS A 407 18.73 -27.81 -16.92
CA CYS A 407 18.62 -29.23 -17.23
C CYS A 407 17.22 -29.75 -16.83
N PRO A 408 16.51 -30.46 -17.72
CA PRO A 408 15.18 -31.00 -17.42
C PRO A 408 15.19 -32.03 -16.28
N GLU A 409 16.34 -32.65 -16.02
CA GLU A 409 16.49 -33.75 -15.06
C GLU A 409 16.98 -33.25 -13.68
N CYS A 410 18.07 -32.48 -13.60
CA CYS A 410 18.61 -31.97 -12.32
C CYS A 410 18.39 -30.49 -12.03
N TYR A 411 17.84 -29.70 -12.96
CA TYR A 411 17.73 -28.23 -12.85
C TYR A 411 19.06 -27.47 -12.77
N ASP A 412 20.20 -28.15 -12.85
CA ASP A 412 21.48 -27.49 -13.00
C ASP A 412 21.52 -26.70 -14.31
N PRO A 413 22.22 -25.57 -14.34
CA PRO A 413 22.29 -24.79 -15.54
C PRO A 413 22.97 -25.53 -16.69
N LEU A 414 22.45 -25.34 -17.91
CA LEU A 414 23.02 -25.91 -19.12
C LEU A 414 24.15 -25.04 -19.67
N ASP A 415 25.18 -25.68 -20.22
CA ASP A 415 26.23 -25.01 -20.99
C ASP A 415 25.95 -25.06 -22.48
N LEU A 416 26.12 -23.94 -23.18
CA LEU A 416 26.08 -23.89 -24.64
C LEU A 416 27.41 -24.39 -25.22
N VAL A 417 27.37 -25.49 -25.97
CA VAL A 417 28.55 -26.07 -26.63
C VAL A 417 28.81 -25.36 -27.96
N TYR A 418 27.80 -25.28 -28.81
CA TYR A 418 27.80 -24.49 -30.04
C TYR A 418 26.37 -24.25 -30.52
N ALA A 419 26.20 -23.22 -31.35
CA ALA A 419 25.06 -23.06 -32.23
C ALA A 419 25.59 -22.81 -33.64
N LYS A 420 25.24 -23.68 -34.59
CA LYS A 420 25.73 -23.63 -35.97
C LYS A 420 24.57 -23.64 -36.95
N PRO A 421 24.58 -22.78 -37.98
CA PRO A 421 23.56 -22.82 -39.02
C PRO A 421 23.66 -24.14 -39.82
N GLU A 422 22.53 -24.85 -39.95
CA GLU A 422 22.36 -26.05 -40.76
C GLU A 422 21.09 -25.90 -41.63
N GLY A 423 21.26 -25.43 -42.87
CA GLY A 423 20.14 -25.29 -43.80
C GLY A 423 19.26 -24.06 -43.50
N LYS A 424 18.00 -24.30 -43.11
CA LYS A 424 17.02 -23.24 -42.76
C LYS A 424 16.93 -22.97 -41.26
N GLU A 425 17.59 -23.79 -40.46
CA GLU A 425 17.58 -23.77 -39.00
C GLU A 425 19.02 -23.76 -38.50
N SER A 426 19.21 -23.42 -37.24
CA SER A 426 20.46 -23.51 -36.52
C SER A 426 20.39 -24.67 -35.54
N ARG A 427 21.38 -25.54 -35.60
CA ARG A 427 21.56 -26.61 -34.64
C ARG A 427 22.26 -26.10 -33.39
N VAL A 428 21.56 -26.15 -32.26
CA VAL A 428 22.03 -25.72 -30.95
C VAL A 428 22.29 -26.95 -30.08
N VAL A 429 23.49 -27.04 -29.51
CA VAL A 429 23.85 -28.15 -28.61
C VAL A 429 24.13 -27.61 -27.23
N LEU A 430 23.35 -28.06 -26.26
CA LEU A 430 23.47 -27.76 -24.84
C LEU A 430 24.03 -28.98 -24.09
N LEU A 431 24.76 -28.76 -23.00
CA LEU A 431 25.38 -29.80 -22.19
C LEU A 431 25.04 -29.64 -20.72
N CYS A 432 24.53 -30.70 -20.10
CA CYS A 432 24.51 -30.88 -18.66
C CYS A 432 25.71 -31.75 -18.25
N SER A 433 26.40 -31.37 -17.19
CA SER A 433 27.52 -32.15 -16.62
C SER A 433 27.11 -33.54 -16.16
N LEU A 434 25.85 -33.73 -15.76
CA LEU A 434 25.32 -35.00 -15.25
C LEU A 434 24.56 -35.82 -16.30
N HIS A 435 23.69 -35.17 -17.09
CA HIS A 435 22.72 -35.85 -17.96
C HIS A 435 23.10 -35.81 -19.45
N GLY A 436 24.24 -35.19 -19.80
CA GLY A 436 24.78 -35.21 -21.16
C GLY A 436 24.19 -34.14 -22.08
N LYS A 437 24.19 -34.42 -23.39
CA LYS A 437 23.91 -33.43 -24.43
C LYS A 437 22.42 -33.36 -24.80
N PHE A 438 21.93 -32.15 -24.98
CA PHE A 438 20.62 -31.82 -25.53
C PHE A 438 20.84 -31.13 -26.88
N VAL A 439 20.10 -31.56 -27.90
CA VAL A 439 20.21 -31.01 -29.25
C VAL A 439 18.87 -30.42 -29.62
N LEU A 440 18.88 -29.16 -30.06
CA LEU A 440 17.70 -28.42 -30.50
C LEU A 440 17.97 -27.88 -31.90
N ASP A 441 17.02 -28.04 -32.80
CA ASP A 441 17.03 -27.39 -34.10
C ASP A 441 16.04 -26.22 -33.99
N VAL A 442 16.54 -24.99 -34.17
CA VAL A 442 15.76 -23.76 -33.93
C VAL A 442 15.97 -22.75 -35.06
N PRO A 443 15.05 -21.80 -35.30
CA PRO A 443 15.28 -20.71 -36.26
C PRO A 443 16.58 -19.93 -35.99
N HIS A 444 17.16 -19.32 -37.03
CA HIS A 444 18.48 -18.69 -36.93
C HIS A 444 18.55 -17.54 -35.91
N ASP A 445 17.53 -16.69 -35.88
CA ASP A 445 17.32 -15.60 -34.92
C ASP A 445 17.16 -16.10 -33.47
N HIS A 446 16.46 -17.21 -33.30
CA HIS A 446 16.33 -17.89 -32.01
C HIS A 446 17.68 -18.45 -31.51
N ALA A 447 18.50 -19.01 -32.40
CA ALA A 447 19.84 -19.47 -32.02
C ALA A 447 20.77 -18.32 -31.61
N GLU A 448 20.65 -17.15 -32.24
CA GLU A 448 21.34 -15.93 -31.82
C GLU A 448 20.87 -15.49 -30.43
N ALA A 449 19.55 -15.49 -30.17
CA ALA A 449 19.01 -15.16 -28.85
C ALA A 449 19.50 -16.13 -27.76
N MET A 450 19.61 -17.43 -28.08
CA MET A 450 20.18 -18.42 -27.16
C MET A 450 21.65 -18.14 -26.86
N GLN A 451 22.46 -17.76 -27.85
CA GLN A 451 23.86 -17.37 -27.65
C GLN A 451 23.97 -16.18 -26.70
N VAL A 452 23.21 -15.11 -26.94
CA VAL A 452 23.19 -13.90 -26.11
C VAL A 452 22.72 -14.22 -24.68
N ALA A 453 21.63 -14.98 -24.53
CA ALA A 453 21.13 -15.41 -23.22
C ALA A 453 22.18 -16.18 -22.41
N TYR A 454 22.95 -17.04 -23.06
CA TYR A 454 24.05 -17.77 -22.40
C TYR A 454 25.19 -16.85 -21.97
N GLU A 455 25.57 -15.89 -22.82
CA GLU A 455 26.60 -14.90 -22.49
C GLU A 455 26.19 -14.04 -21.29
N GLU A 456 24.94 -13.60 -21.22
CA GLU A 456 24.39 -12.86 -20.09
C GLU A 456 24.39 -13.70 -18.81
N ILE A 457 23.92 -14.96 -18.86
CA ILE A 457 23.99 -15.88 -17.72
C ILE A 457 25.42 -16.07 -17.23
N LYS A 458 26.39 -16.16 -18.15
CA LYS A 458 27.81 -16.26 -17.79
C LYS A 458 28.35 -14.97 -17.18
N ALA A 459 27.96 -13.82 -17.70
CA ALA A 459 28.33 -12.53 -17.17
C ALA A 459 27.78 -12.36 -15.74
N ASP A 460 26.52 -12.72 -15.51
CA ASP A 460 25.87 -12.63 -14.21
C ASP A 460 26.49 -13.58 -13.18
N ARG A 461 26.99 -14.75 -13.59
CA ARG A 461 27.76 -15.64 -12.68
C ARG A 461 29.15 -15.13 -12.34
N LYS A 462 29.76 -14.33 -13.22
CA LYS A 462 31.09 -13.73 -13.02
C LYS A 462 31.03 -12.48 -12.17
N LYS A 463 29.88 -11.82 -12.10
CA LYS A 463 29.63 -10.80 -11.09
C LYS A 463 29.70 -11.52 -9.73
N PRO A 464 30.63 -11.14 -8.82
CA PRO A 464 30.51 -11.57 -7.43
C PRO A 464 29.10 -11.19 -6.94
N PRO A 465 28.50 -11.91 -5.98
CA PRO A 465 27.25 -11.45 -5.39
C PRO A 465 27.48 -10.02 -4.93
N VAL A 466 26.91 -9.08 -5.69
CA VAL A 466 26.88 -7.68 -5.33
C VAL A 466 26.14 -7.70 -3.99
N GLU A 467 26.80 -7.24 -2.91
CA GLU A 467 26.05 -6.75 -1.75
C GLU A 467 25.01 -5.86 -2.37
N VAL A 468 23.75 -6.29 -2.29
CA VAL A 468 22.63 -5.62 -2.94
C VAL A 468 22.74 -4.17 -2.49
N GLU A 469 23.28 -3.30 -3.35
CA GLU A 469 22.99 -1.88 -3.28
C GLU A 469 21.48 -1.89 -3.20
N GLU A 470 20.96 -1.38 -2.09
CA GLU A 470 19.54 -1.09 -1.98
C GLU A 470 19.23 -0.35 -3.27
N MET A 471 18.58 -1.04 -4.22
CA MET A 471 17.91 -0.34 -5.30
C MET A 471 17.10 0.67 -4.54
N GLU A 472 17.35 1.96 -4.79
CA GLU A 472 16.46 3.02 -4.37
C GLU A 472 15.08 2.45 -4.60
N SER A 473 14.39 2.15 -3.50
CA SER A 473 13.03 1.69 -3.59
C SER A 473 12.37 2.79 -4.38
N ASP A 474 11.89 2.46 -5.59
CA ASP A 474 10.93 3.31 -6.29
C ASP A 474 10.03 3.87 -5.20
N PRO A 475 9.90 5.21 -5.10
CA PRO A 475 9.33 5.85 -3.94
C PRO A 475 8.10 5.06 -3.57
N VAL A 476 8.10 4.52 -2.36
CA VAL A 476 6.88 3.93 -1.79
C VAL A 476 5.91 5.10 -1.84
N ILE A 477 5.09 5.09 -2.88
CA ILE A 477 3.83 5.77 -2.92
C ILE A 477 3.16 5.15 -1.70
N GLU A 478 3.14 5.89 -0.59
CA GLU A 478 2.04 5.74 0.34
C GLU A 478 0.82 6.07 -0.52
N ASP A 479 0.26 5.03 -1.14
CA ASP A 479 -1.08 5.07 -1.65
C ASP A 479 -1.91 5.43 -0.42
N ASP A 480 -2.28 6.71 -0.34
CA ASP A 480 -3.63 7.09 0.05
C ASP A 480 -4.52 5.98 -0.47
N VAL A 481 -5.15 5.22 0.43
CA VAL A 481 -5.92 4.00 0.16
C VAL A 481 -6.87 4.20 -1.02
N ALA A 482 -6.33 4.05 -2.22
CA ALA A 482 -6.98 3.80 -3.47
C ALA A 482 -6.79 2.30 -3.61
N MET A 483 -7.86 1.58 -3.30
CA MET A 483 -7.86 0.12 -3.32
C MET A 483 -7.29 -0.40 -4.64
N SER A 484 -6.03 -0.81 -4.62
CA SER A 484 -5.48 -1.78 -5.55
C SER A 484 -6.05 -3.15 -5.15
N ASP A 485 -7.27 -3.42 -5.62
CA ASP A 485 -7.88 -4.77 -5.63
C ASP A 485 -7.14 -5.65 -6.66
N ASP A 486 -5.83 -5.86 -6.46
CA ASP A 486 -5.24 -7.12 -6.89
C ASP A 486 -5.73 -8.16 -5.88
N SER A 487 -6.89 -8.76 -6.17
CA SER A 487 -7.44 -9.88 -5.42
C SER A 487 -6.49 -11.08 -5.56
N SER A 488 -5.43 -11.10 -4.76
CA SER A 488 -4.67 -12.31 -4.49
C SER A 488 -5.57 -13.23 -3.66
N ASP A 489 -5.99 -14.36 -4.24
CA ASP A 489 -6.62 -15.49 -3.52
C ASP A 489 -5.57 -16.15 -2.59
N GLU A 490 -4.92 -15.38 -1.70
CA GLU A 490 -3.81 -15.85 -0.87
C GLU A 490 -3.84 -15.23 0.54
N VAL A 491 -3.41 -16.01 1.54
CA VAL A 491 -3.16 -15.50 2.88
C VAL A 491 -1.85 -14.72 2.86
N ARG A 492 -1.90 -13.41 3.10
CA ARG A 492 -0.71 -12.55 3.15
C ARG A 492 -0.18 -12.44 4.57
N VAL A 493 1.13 -12.35 4.71
CA VAL A 493 1.78 -12.13 6.01
C VAL A 493 2.68 -10.92 5.93
N ALA A 494 2.50 -9.99 6.86
CA ALA A 494 3.36 -8.83 7.07
C ALA A 494 4.01 -8.90 8.45
N ARG A 495 5.10 -8.15 8.65
CA ARG A 495 5.84 -8.11 9.91
C ARG A 495 6.17 -6.68 10.30
N GLY A 496 6.33 -6.44 11.58
CA GLY A 496 6.83 -5.17 12.11
C GLY A 496 7.40 -5.37 13.51
N CYS A 497 8.33 -4.50 13.91
CA CYS A 497 8.88 -4.49 15.26
C CYS A 497 8.89 -3.06 15.80
N GLU A 498 8.41 -2.87 17.03
CA GLU A 498 8.38 -1.57 17.70
C GLU A 498 9.15 -1.65 19.01
N ILE A 499 9.94 -0.62 19.34
CA ILE A 499 10.63 -0.52 20.63
C ILE A 499 9.75 0.28 21.57
N ILE A 500 9.23 -0.36 22.62
CA ILE A 500 8.31 0.28 23.58
C ILE A 500 8.84 0.09 24.98
N GLY A 501 9.51 1.11 25.52
CA GLY A 501 10.03 1.08 26.89
C GLY A 501 11.21 0.13 27.09
N GLY A 502 12.14 0.06 26.13
CA GLY A 502 13.35 -0.76 26.21
C GLY A 502 13.14 -2.26 25.95
N LYS A 503 12.01 -2.63 25.34
CA LYS A 503 11.70 -3.98 24.86
C LYS A 503 11.22 -3.90 23.42
N PHE A 504 11.43 -4.98 22.68
CA PHE A 504 11.07 -5.10 21.27
C PHE A 504 9.79 -5.90 21.13
N ASP A 505 8.73 -5.27 20.61
CA ASP A 505 7.46 -5.91 20.32
C ASP A 505 7.41 -6.28 18.83
N TYR A 506 7.78 -7.52 18.52
CA TYR A 506 7.73 -8.10 17.17
C TYR A 506 6.33 -8.63 16.87
N LYS A 507 5.66 -8.07 15.86
CA LYS A 507 4.30 -8.43 15.45
C LYS A 507 4.32 -9.06 14.08
N VAL A 508 3.66 -10.21 13.94
CA VAL A 508 3.39 -10.84 12.65
C VAL A 508 1.92 -10.64 12.33
N LYS A 509 1.58 -9.93 11.25
CA LYS A 509 0.20 -9.69 10.82
C LYS A 509 -0.18 -10.69 9.73
N ILE A 510 -1.11 -11.59 10.03
CA ILE A 510 -1.73 -12.50 9.07
C ILE A 510 -2.98 -11.83 8.52
N ILE A 511 -3.09 -11.70 7.21
CA ILE A 511 -4.25 -11.15 6.50
C ILE A 511 -4.82 -12.26 5.64
N ASN A 512 -6.08 -12.62 5.87
CA ASN A 512 -6.75 -13.65 5.09
C ASN A 512 -7.56 -13.00 3.97
N ASP A 513 -6.94 -12.80 2.81
CA ASP A 513 -7.62 -12.29 1.62
C ASP A 513 -8.25 -13.40 0.77
N THR A 514 -8.19 -14.66 1.24
CA THR A 514 -8.85 -15.79 0.56
C THR A 514 -10.37 -15.74 0.73
N GLY A 515 -11.10 -16.38 -0.19
CA GLY A 515 -12.56 -16.49 -0.11
C GLY A 515 -13.11 -17.43 0.97
N TYR A 516 -12.30 -17.92 1.92
CA TYR A 516 -12.71 -18.85 2.97
C TYR A 516 -12.01 -18.59 4.31
N VAL A 517 -12.62 -19.07 5.40
CA VAL A 517 -12.03 -18.95 6.75
C VAL A 517 -10.85 -19.91 6.87
N ILE A 518 -9.72 -19.43 7.41
CA ILE A 518 -8.58 -20.26 7.78
C ILE A 518 -8.61 -20.53 9.28
N THR A 519 -8.21 -21.74 9.68
CA THR A 519 -8.25 -22.20 11.08
C THR A 519 -6.88 -22.67 11.54
N ASN A 520 -6.73 -22.83 12.85
CA ASN A 520 -5.49 -23.31 13.50
C ASN A 520 -4.24 -22.56 13.05
N VAL A 521 -4.36 -21.24 12.91
CA VAL A 521 -3.26 -20.38 12.48
C VAL A 521 -2.23 -20.33 13.58
N THR A 522 -1.03 -20.82 13.30
CA THR A 522 0.07 -20.94 14.24
C THR A 522 1.21 -20.08 13.75
N VAL A 523 1.66 -19.12 14.57
CA VAL A 523 2.84 -18.32 14.29
C VAL A 523 3.96 -18.79 15.18
N SER A 524 5.06 -19.20 14.56
CA SER A 524 6.23 -19.74 15.25
C SER A 524 7.43 -18.84 15.00
N LEU A 525 8.05 -18.37 16.07
CA LEU A 525 9.36 -17.73 16.05
C LEU A 525 10.41 -18.84 15.89
N VAL A 526 11.04 -18.92 14.71
CA VAL A 526 12.00 -19.97 14.36
C VAL A 526 13.39 -19.63 14.87
N ALA A 527 13.79 -18.35 14.77
CA ALA A 527 15.07 -17.87 15.24
C ALA A 527 14.96 -16.39 15.62
N TYR A 528 15.74 -15.99 16.62
CA TYR A 528 16.00 -14.61 17.01
C TYR A 528 17.43 -14.57 17.60
N PRO A 529 18.08 -13.41 17.73
CA PRO A 529 19.43 -13.35 18.27
C PRO A 529 19.43 -13.55 19.79
N GLU A 530 19.40 -14.82 20.20
CA GLU A 530 19.37 -15.28 21.60
C GLU A 530 20.59 -14.82 22.40
N ASP A 531 21.69 -14.48 21.72
CA ASP A 531 22.91 -14.02 22.36
C ASP A 531 22.80 -12.58 22.92
N CYS A 532 21.83 -11.79 22.46
CA CYS A 532 21.60 -10.41 22.88
C CYS A 532 20.15 -10.09 23.25
N MET A 533 19.23 -11.06 23.16
CA MET A 533 17.83 -10.92 23.52
C MET A 533 17.24 -12.17 24.17
N GLU A 534 16.24 -11.98 25.03
CA GLU A 534 15.43 -13.03 25.63
C GLU A 534 13.95 -12.88 25.24
N LEU A 535 13.29 -13.97 24.84
CA LEU A 535 11.87 -13.95 24.52
C LEU A 535 10.98 -14.04 25.77
N ALA A 536 9.99 -13.15 25.85
CA ALA A 536 8.95 -13.17 26.87
C ALA A 536 7.83 -14.14 26.51
N GLY A 537 7.86 -15.33 27.11
CA GLY A 537 6.82 -16.35 26.96
C GLY A 537 7.10 -17.36 25.86
N GLU A 538 6.05 -17.79 25.16
CA GLU A 538 6.13 -18.89 24.20
C GLU A 538 6.63 -18.41 22.82
N THR A 539 7.45 -19.25 22.17
CA THR A 539 7.92 -19.07 20.78
C THR A 539 6.83 -19.33 19.75
N VAL A 540 5.69 -19.90 20.16
CA VAL A 540 4.58 -20.25 19.29
C VAL A 540 3.31 -19.58 19.81
N LYS A 541 2.55 -18.96 18.91
CA LYS A 541 1.24 -18.38 19.21
C LYS A 541 0.19 -18.94 18.27
N THR A 542 -0.85 -19.53 18.84
CA THR A 542 -1.93 -20.15 18.09
C THR A 542 -3.19 -19.29 18.13
N ILE A 543 -3.82 -19.16 16.97
CA ILE A 543 -5.06 -18.44 16.73
C ILE A 543 -6.05 -19.45 16.14
N SER A 544 -7.22 -19.56 16.76
CA SER A 544 -8.22 -20.56 16.35
C SER A 544 -8.73 -20.34 14.93
N ARG A 545 -8.96 -19.09 14.52
CA ARG A 545 -9.47 -18.75 13.18
C ARG A 545 -9.17 -17.31 12.75
N VAL A 546 -9.05 -17.11 11.44
CA VAL A 546 -8.99 -15.79 10.79
C VAL A 546 -10.07 -15.74 9.71
N GLU A 547 -11.04 -14.83 9.89
CA GLU A 547 -12.17 -14.66 8.98
C GLU A 547 -11.73 -14.11 7.60
N VAL A 548 -12.56 -14.29 6.57
CA VAL A 548 -12.35 -13.75 5.22
C VAL A 548 -12.25 -12.22 5.25
N GLY A 549 -11.21 -11.66 4.63
CA GLY A 549 -10.84 -10.24 4.69
C GLY A 549 -10.40 -9.77 6.08
N GLY A 550 -10.30 -10.68 7.05
CA GLY A 550 -9.89 -10.40 8.41
C GLY A 550 -8.38 -10.49 8.58
N PHE A 551 -7.89 -9.91 9.67
CA PHE A 551 -6.49 -10.05 10.05
C PHE A 551 -6.32 -10.34 11.55
N ARG A 552 -5.18 -10.92 11.89
CA ARG A 552 -4.72 -11.12 13.26
C ARG A 552 -3.24 -10.81 13.36
N SER A 553 -2.83 -10.26 14.50
CA SER A 553 -1.47 -9.77 14.72
C SER A 553 -0.89 -10.31 16.04
N PRO A 554 -0.51 -11.59 16.11
CA PRO A 554 0.24 -12.11 17.25
C PRO A 554 1.53 -11.33 17.45
N GLN A 555 1.80 -11.00 18.72
CA GLN A 555 2.93 -10.19 19.17
C GLN A 555 3.88 -11.03 20.02
N PHE A 556 5.18 -10.98 19.75
CA PHE A 556 6.26 -11.55 20.56
C PHE A 556 7.04 -10.40 21.19
N THR A 557 7.24 -10.46 22.50
CA THR A 557 7.98 -9.42 23.21
C THR A 557 9.37 -9.96 23.51
N LEU A 558 10.40 -9.26 23.05
CA LEU A 558 11.82 -9.60 23.24
C LEU A 558 12.47 -8.57 24.14
N TYR A 559 13.20 -9.02 25.15
CA TYR A 559 13.95 -8.19 26.09
C TYR A 559 15.43 -8.21 25.73
N PRO A 560 16.05 -7.05 25.45
CA PRO A 560 17.49 -6.99 25.22
C PRO A 560 18.26 -7.34 26.50
N THR A 561 19.31 -8.14 26.36
CA THR A 561 20.24 -8.50 27.44
C THR A 561 21.60 -7.81 27.31
N LYS A 562 21.86 -7.18 26.16
CA LYS A 562 23.05 -6.37 25.86
C LYS A 562 22.64 -4.97 25.41
N ASP A 563 23.61 -4.05 25.43
CA ASP A 563 23.43 -2.66 24.97
C ASP A 563 23.53 -2.48 23.44
N CYS A 564 23.88 -3.55 22.73
CA CYS A 564 23.80 -3.64 21.28
C CYS A 564 23.00 -4.88 20.91
N VAL A 565 21.97 -4.67 20.10
CA VAL A 565 21.19 -5.74 19.51
C VAL A 565 21.36 -5.70 18.01
N GLN A 566 21.92 -6.77 17.46
CA GLN A 566 22.02 -6.99 16.03
C GLN A 566 21.66 -8.44 15.72
N GLY A 567 20.76 -8.66 14.78
CA GLY A 567 20.41 -10.01 14.35
C GLY A 567 19.21 -10.08 13.42
N LYS A 568 18.75 -11.31 13.16
CA LYS A 568 17.55 -11.58 12.35
C LYS A 568 16.52 -12.29 13.21
N ILE A 569 15.27 -11.81 13.14
CA ILE A 569 14.12 -12.53 13.64
C ILE A 569 13.49 -13.26 12.46
N VAL A 570 13.38 -14.58 12.56
CA VAL A 570 12.79 -15.45 11.55
C VAL A 570 11.52 -16.06 12.13
N ALA A 571 10.41 -15.97 11.40
CA ALA A 571 9.15 -16.54 11.81
C ALA A 571 8.47 -17.31 10.67
N THR A 572 7.58 -18.22 11.04
CA THR A 572 6.72 -18.95 10.10
C THR A 572 5.27 -18.85 10.54
N VAL A 573 4.37 -18.88 9.57
CA VAL A 573 2.93 -18.93 9.80
C VAL A 573 2.39 -20.19 9.16
N SER A 574 1.82 -21.09 9.95
CA SER A 574 1.12 -22.27 9.46
C SER A 574 -0.38 -22.11 9.66
N TYR A 575 -1.22 -22.58 8.74
CA TYR A 575 -2.67 -22.55 8.87
C TYR A 575 -3.33 -23.71 8.15
N ILE A 576 -4.57 -24.03 8.52
CA ILE A 576 -5.40 -25.02 7.85
C ILE A 576 -6.48 -24.29 7.03
N ASP A 577 -6.61 -24.66 5.77
CA ASP A 577 -7.65 -24.12 4.88
C ASP A 577 -9.00 -24.85 5.05
N PHE A 578 -10.01 -24.40 4.31
CA PHE A 578 -11.35 -25.01 4.31
C PHE A 578 -11.40 -26.45 3.77
N ARG A 579 -10.32 -26.93 3.12
CA ARG A 579 -10.18 -28.29 2.60
C ARG A 579 -9.37 -29.18 3.54
N ASP A 580 -9.07 -28.70 4.75
CA ASP A 580 -8.25 -29.39 5.75
C ASP A 580 -6.79 -29.60 5.31
N HIS A 581 -6.29 -28.76 4.38
CA HIS A 581 -4.87 -28.76 4.00
C HIS A 581 -4.07 -27.80 4.87
N LEU A 582 -2.94 -28.29 5.39
CA LEU A 582 -1.96 -27.49 6.11
C LEU A 582 -1.09 -26.71 5.13
N HIS A 583 -1.06 -25.40 5.29
CA HIS A 583 -0.17 -24.47 4.57
C HIS A 583 0.84 -23.90 5.55
N THR A 584 2.07 -23.67 5.09
CA THR A 584 3.12 -22.98 5.87
C THR A 584 3.74 -21.89 5.01
N LEU A 585 3.64 -20.66 5.48
CA LEU A 585 4.23 -19.47 4.89
C LEU A 585 5.47 -19.09 5.69
N GLN A 586 6.56 -18.80 4.98
CA GLN A 586 7.73 -18.19 5.61
C GLN A 586 7.49 -16.69 5.71
N VAL A 587 7.66 -16.15 6.93
CA VAL A 587 7.70 -14.70 7.12
C VAL A 587 9.10 -14.27 6.72
N GLU A 588 9.18 -13.32 5.81
CA GLU A 588 10.47 -12.78 5.39
C GLU A 588 11.23 -12.24 6.64
N PRO A 589 12.56 -12.41 6.76
CA PRO A 589 13.27 -12.12 8.00
C PRO A 589 13.21 -10.64 8.39
N TYR A 590 13.07 -10.34 9.69
CA TYR A 590 13.17 -8.98 10.20
C TYR A 590 14.58 -8.73 10.75
N LEU A 591 15.27 -7.74 10.20
CA LEU A 591 16.58 -7.30 10.69
C LEU A 591 16.37 -6.36 11.87
N ILE A 592 16.87 -6.76 13.04
CA ILE A 592 16.90 -5.92 14.22
C ILE A 592 18.31 -5.37 14.38
N ARG A 593 18.43 -4.05 14.39
CA ARG A 593 19.67 -3.29 14.65
C ARG A 593 19.30 -2.13 15.54
N SER A 594 19.86 -2.10 16.74
CA SER A 594 19.60 -1.01 17.68
C SER A 594 20.71 -0.93 18.71
N VAL A 595 21.40 0.20 18.73
CA VAL A 595 22.28 0.58 19.85
C VAL A 595 21.72 1.82 20.53
N CYS A 596 21.37 2.86 19.76
CA CYS A 596 21.05 4.17 20.31
C CYS A 596 19.84 4.17 21.27
N ASP A 597 18.81 3.37 21.01
CA ASP A 597 17.66 3.22 21.92
C ASP A 597 17.98 2.51 23.24
N LEU A 598 19.14 1.84 23.30
CA LEU A 598 19.67 1.15 24.47
C LEU A 598 20.74 1.97 25.19
N LEU A 599 20.99 3.20 24.74
CA LEU A 599 21.92 4.15 25.38
C LEU A 599 21.18 5.15 26.27
N LYS A 600 21.90 5.63 27.29
CA LYS A 600 21.50 6.73 28.16
C LYS A 600 22.52 7.86 28.01
N PRO A 601 22.08 9.11 27.79
CA PRO A 601 22.99 10.25 27.71
C PRO A 601 23.72 10.44 29.05
N SER A 602 25.00 10.78 28.98
CA SER A 602 25.83 11.03 30.17
C SER A 602 26.53 12.38 30.03
N GLU A 603 26.32 13.26 30.99
CA GLU A 603 26.97 14.56 31.02
C GLU A 603 28.45 14.42 31.41
N LYS A 604 29.33 15.11 30.66
CA LYS A 604 30.78 15.16 30.87
C LYS A 604 31.32 16.52 30.43
N SER A 605 32.37 16.99 31.11
CA SER A 605 33.12 18.14 30.62
C SER A 605 34.12 17.73 29.53
N SER A 606 34.53 18.66 28.66
CA SER A 606 35.52 18.38 27.61
C SER A 606 36.82 17.79 28.16
N GLN A 607 37.30 18.28 29.31
CA GLN A 607 38.52 17.77 29.96
C GLN A 607 38.35 16.32 30.46
N GLU A 608 37.17 16.00 31.02
CA GLU A 608 36.87 14.63 31.43
C GLU A 608 36.71 13.69 30.23
N PHE A 609 36.13 14.19 29.14
CA PHE A 609 35.96 13.44 27.91
C PHE A 609 37.30 13.07 27.28
N ASP A 610 38.23 14.01 27.15
CA ASP A 610 39.57 13.77 26.60
C ASP A 610 40.37 12.73 27.39
N LEU A 611 40.19 12.68 28.72
CA LEU A 611 40.80 11.65 29.57
C LEU A 611 40.17 10.27 29.34
N ILE A 612 38.84 10.22 29.16
CA ILE A 612 38.11 8.97 28.91
C ILE A 612 38.50 8.36 27.55
N LEU A 613 38.66 9.19 26.51
CA LEU A 613 38.97 8.71 25.16
C LEU A 613 40.29 7.91 25.08
N GLN A 614 41.25 8.16 25.98
CA GLN A 614 42.56 7.50 25.96
C GLN A 614 42.48 5.98 26.21
N ASP A 615 41.44 5.53 26.90
CA ASP A 615 41.27 4.13 27.32
C ASP A 615 40.22 3.38 26.47
N LEU A 616 39.60 4.04 25.48
CA LEU A 616 38.53 3.45 24.67
C LEU A 616 39.05 2.90 23.33
N THR A 617 38.45 1.79 22.89
CA THR A 617 38.73 1.27 21.54
C THR A 617 38.02 2.14 20.52
N CYS A 618 38.71 2.54 19.46
CA CYS A 618 38.17 3.41 18.41
C CYS A 618 37.87 2.63 17.12
N THR A 619 36.80 2.99 16.44
CA THR A 619 36.53 2.64 15.04
C THR A 619 35.99 3.87 14.32
N GLU A 620 36.27 3.98 13.03
CA GLU A 620 35.91 5.16 12.23
C GLU A 620 35.37 4.79 10.85
N GLN A 621 34.50 5.64 10.33
CA GLN A 621 33.99 5.59 8.96
C GLN A 621 33.95 7.00 8.39
N GLU A 622 34.35 7.13 7.13
CA GLU A 622 34.29 8.38 6.39
C GLU A 622 33.41 8.19 5.14
N GLN A 623 32.49 9.13 4.91
CA GLN A 623 31.62 9.13 3.73
C GLN A 623 31.48 10.54 3.17
N THR A 624 31.36 10.63 1.84
CA THR A 624 31.05 11.89 1.15
C THR A 624 29.57 11.94 0.84
N LEU A 625 28.92 13.04 1.22
CA LEU A 625 27.49 13.27 1.03
C LEU A 625 27.24 14.49 0.15
N ASP A 626 26.17 14.44 -0.65
CA ASP A 626 25.72 15.53 -1.53
C ASP A 626 24.93 16.62 -0.76
N TRP A 627 25.49 17.06 0.36
CA TRP A 627 24.91 18.06 1.25
C TRP A 627 25.92 19.18 1.56
N ASN A 628 25.40 20.36 1.92
CA ASN A 628 26.25 21.43 2.45
C ASN A 628 26.80 21.07 3.84
N ALA A 629 28.07 21.40 4.09
CA ALA A 629 28.77 21.05 5.32
C ALA A 629 28.13 21.68 6.59
N GLN A 630 27.64 22.91 6.50
CA GLN A 630 26.96 23.59 7.62
C GLN A 630 25.60 22.98 7.93
N VAL A 631 24.89 22.51 6.89
CA VAL A 631 23.61 21.79 7.06
C VAL A 631 23.86 20.45 7.74
N LEU A 632 24.87 19.69 7.32
CA LEU A 632 25.25 18.44 7.98
C LEU A 632 25.69 18.66 9.44
N PHE A 633 26.39 19.75 9.73
CA PHE A 633 26.76 20.10 11.11
C PHE A 633 25.53 20.36 11.98
N THR A 634 24.59 21.17 11.48
CA THR A 634 23.29 21.40 12.15
C THR A 634 22.51 20.10 12.33
N LYS A 635 22.59 19.21 11.34
CA LYS A 635 21.96 17.89 11.38
C LYS A 635 22.54 17.02 12.49
N ALA A 636 23.86 16.93 12.58
CA ALA A 636 24.57 16.18 13.62
C ALA A 636 24.26 16.73 15.04
N GLU A 637 24.16 18.06 15.19
CA GLU A 637 23.74 18.70 16.45
C GLU A 637 22.35 18.23 16.90
N LYS A 638 21.38 18.09 16.00
CA LYS A 638 20.04 17.61 16.35
C LYS A 638 19.95 16.10 16.45
N LEU A 639 20.78 15.37 15.71
CA LEU A 639 20.80 13.93 15.66
C LEU A 639 21.26 13.31 16.98
N LEU A 640 22.40 13.76 17.53
CA LEU A 640 23.00 13.12 18.71
C LEU A 640 22.03 13.01 19.92
N PRO A 641 21.30 14.08 20.31
CA PRO A 641 20.31 13.98 21.39
C PRO A 641 19.17 13.00 21.09
N THR A 642 18.70 12.93 19.83
CA THR A 642 17.65 11.97 19.44
C THR A 642 18.13 10.51 19.50
N LYS A 643 19.45 10.31 19.40
CA LYS A 643 20.13 9.02 19.54
C LYS A 643 20.66 8.78 20.97
N ASN A 644 20.15 9.52 21.95
CA ASN A 644 20.50 9.39 23.37
C ASN A 644 21.98 9.69 23.71
N PHE A 645 22.67 10.48 22.89
CA PHE A 645 23.98 11.02 23.21
C PHE A 645 23.84 12.42 23.82
N HIS A 646 24.63 12.69 24.85
CA HIS A 646 24.83 14.04 25.36
C HIS A 646 25.94 14.72 24.55
N ILE A 647 25.69 15.92 24.03
CA ILE A 647 26.73 16.70 23.35
C ILE A 647 27.66 17.30 24.42
N VAL A 648 28.92 16.90 24.37
CA VAL A 648 29.97 17.37 25.27
C VAL A 648 30.44 18.75 24.85
N ASP A 649 30.75 18.91 23.55
CA ASP A 649 31.06 20.20 22.94
C ASP A 649 30.91 20.18 21.42
N MET A 650 31.03 21.37 20.85
CA MET A 650 30.91 21.66 19.43
C MET A 650 31.92 22.75 19.07
N GLU A 651 32.64 22.56 17.98
CA GLU A 651 33.57 23.55 17.41
C GLU A 651 33.29 23.71 15.92
N GLU A 652 33.23 24.95 15.44
CA GLU A 652 33.13 25.26 14.01
C GLU A 652 34.15 26.34 13.63
N LYS A 653 34.77 26.17 12.47
CA LYS A 653 35.70 27.17 11.90
C LYS A 653 35.67 27.14 10.39
N ILE A 654 35.85 28.32 9.78
CA ILE A 654 36.02 28.48 8.34
C ILE A 654 37.47 28.82 8.07
N VAL A 655 38.17 27.97 7.32
CA VAL A 655 39.59 28.16 6.98
C VAL A 655 39.74 28.00 5.47
N GLY A 656 40.16 29.07 4.78
CA GLY A 656 40.42 29.02 3.35
C GLY A 656 39.19 28.69 2.48
N GLY A 657 37.99 29.09 2.90
CA GLY A 657 36.74 28.78 2.20
C GLY A 657 36.23 27.35 2.41
N GLN A 658 36.84 26.60 3.34
CA GLN A 658 36.32 25.31 3.81
C GLN A 658 35.73 25.46 5.21
N PHE A 659 34.52 24.94 5.39
CA PHE A 659 33.89 24.71 6.67
C PHE A 659 34.49 23.45 7.32
N ILE A 660 34.86 23.55 8.59
CA ILE A 660 35.33 22.43 9.42
C ILE A 660 34.55 22.49 10.73
N GLY A 661 33.72 21.48 10.99
CA GLY A 661 32.94 21.35 12.22
C GLY A 661 33.23 20.04 12.94
N THR A 662 33.39 20.09 14.26
CA THR A 662 33.54 18.93 15.13
C THR A 662 32.45 18.91 16.18
N ILE A 663 31.77 17.78 16.37
CA ILE A 663 30.76 17.58 17.42
C ILE A 663 31.09 16.31 18.20
N ARG A 664 31.16 16.42 19.53
CA ARG A 664 31.50 15.30 20.42
C ARG A 664 30.30 14.88 21.25
N GLY A 665 29.95 13.61 21.20
CA GLY A 665 28.82 13.00 21.92
C GLY A 665 29.26 11.94 22.92
N PHE A 666 28.56 11.82 24.05
CA PHE A 666 28.84 10.82 25.07
C PHE A 666 27.57 10.15 25.63
N ALA A 667 27.64 8.83 25.78
CA ALA A 667 26.55 8.01 26.31
C ALA A 667 27.07 6.79 27.09
N LYS A 668 26.16 6.13 27.81
CA LYS A 668 26.40 4.85 28.48
C LYS A 668 25.31 3.85 28.14
N GLY A 669 25.67 2.59 28.01
CA GLY A 669 24.70 1.50 27.87
C GLY A 669 23.73 1.42 29.05
N LYS A 670 22.44 1.21 28.79
CA LYS A 670 21.40 1.10 29.83
C LYS A 670 21.56 -0.15 30.68
N TYR A 671 22.09 -1.24 30.12
CA TYR A 671 22.15 -2.56 30.74
C TYR A 671 23.54 -2.91 31.27
N THR A 672 24.60 -2.70 30.48
CA THR A 672 25.98 -3.00 30.91
C THR A 672 26.65 -1.81 31.58
N GLY A 673 26.13 -0.59 31.39
CA GLY A 673 26.75 0.64 31.89
C GLY A 673 28.02 1.05 31.15
N LYS A 674 28.42 0.29 30.14
CA LYS A 674 29.64 0.53 29.36
C LYS A 674 29.59 1.84 28.61
N GLN A 675 30.74 2.47 28.47
CA GLN A 675 30.87 3.81 27.90
C GLN A 675 30.97 3.76 26.38
N VAL A 676 30.30 4.72 25.72
CA VAL A 676 30.37 4.97 24.28
C VAL A 676 30.48 6.47 24.03
N ALA A 677 31.48 6.86 23.26
CA ALA A 677 31.73 8.21 22.80
C ALA A 677 31.66 8.24 21.27
N VAL A 678 31.24 9.37 20.72
CA VAL A 678 31.20 9.58 19.26
C VAL A 678 31.77 10.94 18.91
N VAL A 679 32.49 11.02 17.81
CA VAL A 679 33.07 12.26 17.28
C VAL A 679 32.67 12.38 15.82
N PHE A 680 31.89 13.40 15.50
CA PHE A 680 31.62 13.81 14.13
C PHE A 680 32.64 14.86 13.72
N MET A 681 33.28 14.65 12.58
CA MET A 681 34.09 15.66 11.88
C MET A 681 33.50 15.88 10.49
N ILE A 682 33.05 17.10 10.22
CA ILE A 682 32.35 17.48 9.00
C ILE A 682 33.19 18.53 8.30
N THR A 683 33.54 18.26 7.04
CA THR A 683 34.38 19.14 6.23
C THR A 683 33.82 19.32 4.83
N GLY A 684 33.89 20.53 4.29
CA GLY A 684 33.44 20.80 2.93
C GLY A 684 33.58 22.27 2.54
N PRO A 685 33.37 22.63 1.27
CA PRO A 685 33.35 24.03 0.85
C PRO A 685 32.18 24.76 1.53
N GLU A 686 32.39 26.01 1.97
CA GLU A 686 31.39 26.83 2.67
C GLU A 686 30.07 26.95 1.87
N ASP A 687 30.17 27.25 0.58
CA ASP A 687 29.04 27.36 -0.36
C ASP A 687 28.85 26.07 -1.21
N GLY A 688 29.45 24.95 -0.78
CA GLY A 688 29.46 23.69 -1.52
C GLY A 688 28.23 22.82 -1.30
N ARG A 689 28.04 21.84 -2.19
CA ARG A 689 27.02 20.77 -2.07
C ARG A 689 27.61 19.39 -1.82
N HIS A 690 28.91 19.31 -1.56
CA HIS A 690 29.57 18.04 -1.26
C HIS A 690 30.38 18.25 0.02
N ALA A 691 30.14 17.40 1.01
CA ALA A 691 30.82 17.44 2.29
C ALA A 691 31.24 16.04 2.71
N SER A 692 32.43 15.92 3.30
CA SER A 692 32.89 14.69 3.94
C SER A 692 32.46 14.70 5.41
N VAL A 693 31.84 13.59 5.84
CA VAL A 693 31.51 13.31 7.24
C VAL A 693 32.34 12.12 7.67
N LYS A 694 33.22 12.35 8.66
CA LYS A 694 33.92 11.29 9.37
C LYS A 694 33.27 11.09 10.74
N VAL A 695 32.85 9.86 11.02
CA VAL A 695 32.23 9.44 12.29
C VAL A 695 33.20 8.49 12.98
N GLU A 696 33.66 8.88 14.17
CA GLU A 696 34.46 8.03 15.03
C GLU A 696 33.58 7.56 16.20
N ALA A 697 33.50 6.26 16.44
CA ALA A 697 32.89 5.71 17.66
C ALA A 697 33.96 5.07 18.53
N LEU A 698 33.98 5.47 19.79
CA LEU A 698 34.89 4.95 20.80
C LEU A 698 34.09 4.30 21.92
N GLY A 699 34.54 3.16 22.43
CA GLY A 699 33.82 2.52 23.53
C GLY A 699 34.56 1.37 24.21
N GLU A 700 34.01 0.96 25.35
CA GLU A 700 34.51 -0.16 26.16
C GLU A 700 34.05 -1.52 25.60
N ASP A 701 33.04 -1.53 24.72
CA ASP A 701 32.57 -2.73 24.04
C ASP A 701 32.73 -2.59 22.52
N ILE A 702 33.65 -3.38 21.99
CA ILE A 702 33.95 -3.40 20.56
C ILE A 702 32.71 -3.80 19.74
N ALA A 703 31.80 -4.62 20.29
CA ALA A 703 30.60 -5.04 19.59
C ALA A 703 29.56 -3.91 19.42
N MET A 704 29.67 -2.81 20.18
CA MET A 704 28.79 -1.65 20.02
C MET A 704 29.24 -0.71 18.89
N LEU A 705 30.53 -0.70 18.55
CA LEU A 705 31.11 0.35 17.70
C LEU A 705 30.62 0.29 16.24
N PRO A 706 30.67 -0.85 15.52
CA PRO A 706 30.22 -0.90 14.12
C PRO A 706 28.75 -0.50 13.99
N THR A 707 27.87 -1.07 14.81
CA THR A 707 26.44 -0.76 14.76
C THR A 707 26.14 0.69 15.14
N THR A 708 26.91 1.29 16.06
CA THR A 708 26.77 2.72 16.40
C THR A 708 27.16 3.61 15.22
N ILE A 709 28.27 3.28 14.56
CA ILE A 709 28.75 4.04 13.39
C ILE A 709 27.76 3.92 12.25
N ASP A 710 27.34 2.69 11.89
CA ASP A 710 26.39 2.44 10.82
C ASP A 710 25.08 3.22 11.05
N GLU A 711 24.49 3.14 12.25
CA GLU A 711 23.24 3.81 12.59
C GLU A 711 23.36 5.34 12.48
N LEU A 712 24.48 5.90 12.92
CA LEU A 712 24.75 7.33 12.86
C LEU A 712 25.06 7.81 11.44
N ALA A 713 25.84 7.04 10.68
CA ALA A 713 26.23 7.32 9.30
C ALA A 713 25.03 7.26 8.34
N GLU A 714 24.18 6.23 8.45
CA GLU A 714 22.92 6.11 7.70
C GLU A 714 21.97 7.27 8.03
N THR A 715 21.81 7.61 9.31
CA THR A 715 20.94 8.74 9.68
C THR A 715 21.50 10.08 9.17
N MET A 716 22.82 10.22 9.05
CA MET A 716 23.47 11.39 8.46
C MET A 716 23.24 11.57 6.97
N ASP A 717 22.73 10.57 6.25
CA ASP A 717 22.26 10.73 4.87
C ASP A 717 20.74 11.00 4.78
N SER A 718 19.96 10.56 5.79
CA SER A 718 18.48 10.69 5.80
C SER A 718 17.91 12.13 5.93
N TRP A 719 16.69 12.38 5.44
CA TRP A 719 16.05 13.69 5.65
C TRP A 719 15.46 13.84 7.06
N ILE A 720 15.97 14.81 7.83
CA ILE A 720 15.44 15.13 9.18
C ILE A 720 15.06 16.61 9.28
N CYS A 721 14.17 16.94 10.21
CA CYS A 721 13.82 18.31 10.55
C CYS A 721 15.00 19.01 11.24
N LEU A 722 15.60 20.02 10.59
CA LEU A 722 16.77 20.78 11.12
C LEU A 722 16.51 21.51 12.45
N ARG A 723 15.25 21.60 12.91
CA ARG A 723 14.91 22.15 14.22
C ARG A 723 14.87 21.13 15.37
N CYS A 724 14.35 19.92 15.11
CA CYS A 724 14.03 18.96 16.18
C CYS A 724 14.64 17.57 15.98
N GLY A 725 15.31 17.31 14.85
CA GLY A 725 15.95 16.03 14.54
C GLY A 725 14.98 14.92 14.12
N ALA A 726 13.67 15.15 14.14
CA ALA A 726 12.71 14.13 13.75
C ALA A 726 12.78 13.80 12.24
N PRO A 727 12.61 12.52 11.86
CA PRO A 727 12.65 12.11 10.45
C PRO A 727 11.51 12.76 9.66
N LEU A 728 11.77 13.05 8.39
CA LEU A 728 10.77 13.48 7.41
C LEU A 728 10.31 12.29 6.59
N ASP A 729 9.01 12.19 6.34
CA ASP A 729 8.47 11.15 5.46
C ASP A 729 8.67 11.46 3.97
N SER A 730 8.47 10.46 3.11
CA SER A 730 8.68 10.58 1.66
C SER A 730 7.80 11.65 1.02
N LEU A 731 6.56 11.83 1.50
CA LEU A 731 5.65 12.86 1.00
C LEU A 731 6.19 14.26 1.30
N GLN A 732 6.64 14.51 2.54
CA GLN A 732 7.29 15.75 2.96
C GLN A 732 8.56 16.05 2.15
N ILE A 733 9.37 15.05 1.87
CA ILE A 733 10.59 15.19 1.05
C ILE A 733 10.21 15.53 -0.39
N ASN A 734 9.21 14.85 -0.97
CA ASN A 734 8.73 15.10 -2.33
C ASN A 734 8.14 16.52 -2.48
N GLU A 735 7.36 16.99 -1.51
CA GLU A 735 6.85 18.35 -1.47
C GLU A 735 7.97 19.39 -1.40
N MET A 736 9.00 19.13 -0.59
CA MET A 736 10.20 19.98 -0.55
C MET A 736 10.96 19.97 -1.88
N GLY A 737 11.08 18.81 -2.55
CA GLY A 737 11.66 18.69 -3.90
C GLY A 737 10.92 19.54 -4.94
N GLN A 738 9.60 19.66 -4.81
CA GLN A 738 8.76 20.57 -5.58
C GLN A 738 8.84 22.04 -5.13
N ARG A 739 9.78 22.38 -4.23
CA ARG A 739 9.98 23.71 -3.62
C ARG A 739 8.78 24.21 -2.80
N LYS A 740 7.90 23.32 -2.34
CA LYS A 740 6.81 23.68 -1.43
C LYS A 740 7.31 23.70 0.01
N PRO A 741 6.87 24.67 0.83
CA PRO A 741 7.16 24.65 2.26
C PRO A 741 6.36 23.52 2.92
N ILE A 742 7.02 22.70 3.74
CA ILE A 742 6.36 21.67 4.55
C ILE A 742 6.32 22.09 6.01
N ARG A 743 5.43 21.49 6.80
CA ARG A 743 5.44 21.62 8.27
C ARG A 743 5.85 20.30 8.90
N CYS A 744 6.87 20.34 9.76
CA CYS A 744 7.29 19.17 10.53
C CYS A 744 6.11 18.65 11.39
N LYS A 745 5.77 17.38 11.26
CA LYS A 745 4.66 16.75 12.00
C LYS A 745 4.87 16.75 13.53
N TYR A 746 6.13 16.82 13.96
CA TYR A 746 6.51 16.73 15.37
C TYR A 746 6.61 18.10 16.06
N CYS A 747 7.21 19.10 15.42
CA CYS A 747 7.44 20.42 16.03
C CYS A 747 6.72 21.59 15.33
N ALA A 748 5.90 21.30 14.32
CA ALA A 748 5.16 22.26 13.49
C ALA A 748 6.02 23.34 12.80
N HIS A 749 7.35 23.19 12.79
CA HIS A 749 8.25 24.15 12.13
C HIS A 749 8.12 24.07 10.61
N SER A 750 8.12 25.22 9.95
CA SER A 750 8.07 25.31 8.50
C SER A 750 9.46 25.08 7.92
N LEU A 751 9.60 24.04 7.10
CA LEU A 751 10.84 23.68 6.43
C LEU A 751 10.70 24.00 4.93
N THR A 752 11.81 24.41 4.31
CA THR A 752 11.89 24.65 2.86
C THR A 752 13.17 24.04 2.34
N ILE A 753 13.20 23.64 1.07
CA ILE A 753 14.41 23.10 0.43
C ILE A 753 15.61 24.05 0.51
N ALA A 754 15.35 25.37 0.54
CA ALA A 754 16.40 26.38 0.70
C ALA A 754 17.13 26.31 2.05
N LEU A 755 16.53 25.72 3.10
CA LEU A 755 17.22 25.51 4.37
C LEU A 755 18.22 24.35 4.31
N TYR A 756 18.06 23.43 3.35
CA TYR A 756 18.89 22.23 3.17
C TYR A 756 19.95 22.40 2.07
N LEU A 757 19.73 23.36 1.16
CA LEU A 757 20.64 23.69 0.05
C LEU A 757 21.47 24.95 0.31
N ARG A 758 21.41 25.47 1.54
CA ARG A 758 22.07 26.73 1.92
C ARG A 758 23.57 26.57 2.00
#